data_AF-A0A350W2S4-F1
#
_entry.id   AF-A0A350W2S4-F1
#
_cell.length_a   1.000
_cell.length_b   1.000
_cell.length_c   1.000
_cell.angle_alpha   90.00
_cell.angle_beta   90.00
_cell.angle_gamma   90.00
#
_symmetry.space_group_name_H-M   'P 1'
#
loop_
_entity.id
_entity.type
_entity.pdbx_description
1 polymer ?
#
loop_
_entity_poly.entity_id
_entity_poly.type
_entity_poly.pdbx_seq_one_letter_code
_entity_poly.pdbx_strand_id
1 'polypeptide(L)'
;MKMKKSKIKKQEIREIDNWQDFIFPKRDLMYAAILTFVILVIYLLFPCKFFFFDGLMYASIVEAKDAAQLGWANHLSFNYYGRIFWRLLKYIGIEKDGYSVLQTMNSFFGAITVGIFFLFLKKLTEKTWLSVVFSLLLAFSYAFWYRSVDAQVYPPSVFWLTVSFILTWSYVRQKSKLKLAILSVTSGLAVLAHQGNIFFLPTVIAGIILSGKKNIKNIFLFGIIAGFVIAVPYLHVLTYQEKTLIDRNTGRFAINETTVKNSFNWLRGNAGSYDPHKYVNTYWQPKLKHLVTDFKTMIWGMWFAKDSYYGYGNPSDSGKIWMLVSKIIFILLGFFLFFKEKIHAKYKTLFFLALTWWLSYMVFVSWFNPGNPDYWYQHWVPVLALYCCAVYEFLKDEKISLLLRKSLLGLFFCSITIIPTVNFFDSIYPISIAENNENYIRALFVKKYVKKGGVIIISGLGWNPGKVYIPFFAGIGRISFDLIFVYYPKEQGLPMLKNQIEMLATQGTEMYILDEIFGKITEGGLKQWNITMSEIKEIFKPYEFKTLGIYKDGMKIMQMFPKKGSAAYQRKEGIKFYNLKDYKNAADSFLKIPQDSKTSFDYKLIGNSFLLLEDKENALANWKAGYKLNPSDDQLKEIIRHYGQ
;
A
#
# COMPACT_ATOMS: atom_id res chain seq x y z
N MET A 1 40.36 -43.79 -62.22
CA MET A 1 40.36 -43.57 -60.76
C MET A 1 38.94 -43.21 -60.31
N LYS A 2 38.15 -44.17 -59.79
CA LYS A 2 36.74 -43.96 -59.40
C LYS A 2 36.68 -43.33 -58.00
N MET A 3 36.29 -42.06 -57.91
CA MET A 3 36.06 -41.37 -56.62
C MET A 3 34.88 -42.01 -55.87
N LYS A 4 35.18 -42.67 -54.74
CA LYS A 4 34.18 -43.15 -53.77
C LYS A 4 33.42 -41.94 -53.21
N LYS A 5 32.14 -41.81 -53.54
CA LYS A 5 31.20 -40.90 -52.86
C LYS A 5 31.14 -41.28 -51.38
N SER A 6 31.80 -40.52 -50.51
CA SER A 6 31.65 -40.67 -49.06
C SER A 6 30.21 -40.30 -48.68
N LYS A 7 29.45 -41.26 -48.17
CA LYS A 7 28.15 -41.01 -47.55
C LYS A 7 28.38 -40.03 -46.39
N ILE A 8 28.01 -38.77 -46.58
CA ILE A 8 27.91 -37.78 -45.51
C ILE A 8 26.90 -38.35 -44.52
N LYS A 9 27.38 -38.83 -43.36
CA LYS A 9 26.50 -39.19 -42.24
C LYS A 9 25.68 -37.94 -41.93
N LYS A 10 24.36 -37.99 -42.13
CA LYS A 10 23.43 -36.99 -41.61
C LYS A 10 23.72 -36.87 -40.12
N GLN A 11 24.36 -35.77 -39.74
CA GLN A 11 24.57 -35.42 -38.35
C GLN A 11 23.17 -35.29 -37.75
N GLU A 12 22.79 -36.21 -36.86
CA GLU A 12 21.52 -36.11 -36.13
C GLU A 12 21.46 -34.73 -35.50
N ILE A 13 20.56 -33.90 -36.03
CA ILE A 13 20.25 -32.60 -35.44
C ILE A 13 19.56 -32.95 -34.12
N ARG A 14 20.33 -33.03 -33.03
CA ARG A 14 19.77 -33.11 -31.70
C ARG A 14 18.88 -31.88 -31.53
N GLU A 15 17.58 -32.08 -31.41
CA GLU A 15 16.65 -31.03 -31.02
C GLU A 15 17.16 -30.45 -29.70
N ILE A 16 17.60 -29.20 -29.75
CA ILE A 16 18.02 -28.49 -28.55
C ILE A 16 16.74 -28.27 -27.74
N ASP A 17 16.66 -28.90 -26.58
CA ASP A 17 15.55 -28.64 -25.66
C ASP A 17 15.58 -27.15 -25.29
N ASN A 18 14.56 -26.44 -25.76
CA ASN A 18 14.41 -25.02 -25.50
C ASN A 18 14.23 -24.74 -24.01
N TRP A 19 14.03 -25.71 -23.13
CA TRP A 19 13.85 -25.54 -21.69
C TRP A 19 15.06 -25.99 -20.85
N GLN A 20 16.20 -26.26 -21.47
CA GLN A 20 17.43 -26.71 -20.78
C GLN A 20 17.87 -25.79 -19.62
N ASP A 21 17.54 -24.49 -19.68
CA ASP A 21 17.84 -23.55 -18.59
C ASP A 21 17.04 -23.77 -17.30
N PHE A 22 15.91 -24.48 -17.38
CA PHE A 22 15.00 -24.78 -16.27
C PHE A 22 15.08 -26.24 -15.80
N ILE A 23 15.97 -27.04 -16.39
CA ILE A 23 16.24 -28.41 -15.95
C ILE A 23 17.31 -28.36 -14.86
N PHE A 24 16.92 -28.77 -13.66
CA PHE A 24 17.77 -28.82 -12.48
C PHE A 24 17.89 -30.24 -11.94
N PRO A 25 19.07 -30.64 -11.44
CA PRO A 25 19.21 -31.85 -10.65
C PRO A 25 18.28 -31.85 -9.44
N LYS A 26 17.75 -33.02 -9.05
CA LYS A 26 16.86 -33.19 -7.88
C LYS A 26 17.44 -32.54 -6.60
N ARG A 27 18.76 -32.63 -6.39
CA ARG A 27 19.45 -31.99 -5.26
C ARG A 27 19.29 -30.47 -5.22
N ASP A 28 19.34 -29.80 -6.37
CA ASP A 28 19.26 -28.34 -6.44
C ASP A 28 17.83 -27.87 -6.19
N LEU A 29 16.84 -28.61 -6.69
CA LEU A 29 15.42 -28.39 -6.35
C LEU A 29 15.15 -28.58 -4.85
N MET A 30 15.75 -29.61 -4.24
CA MET A 30 15.65 -29.84 -2.80
C MET A 30 16.27 -28.69 -1.99
N TYR A 31 17.45 -28.20 -2.38
CA TYR A 31 18.05 -27.03 -1.73
C TYR A 31 17.19 -25.78 -1.87
N ALA A 32 16.61 -25.53 -3.04
CA ALA A 32 15.69 -24.41 -3.25
C ALA A 32 14.44 -24.52 -2.36
N ALA A 33 13.87 -25.72 -2.24
CA ALA A 33 12.71 -25.99 -1.41
C ALA A 33 13.01 -25.82 0.09
N ILE A 34 14.13 -26.37 0.58
CA ILE A 34 14.58 -26.19 1.97
C ILE A 34 14.81 -24.71 2.26
N LEU A 35 15.54 -24.00 1.39
CA LEU A 35 15.80 -22.58 1.55
C LEU A 35 14.49 -21.77 1.59
N THR A 36 13.57 -22.04 0.67
CA THR A 36 12.24 -21.41 0.64
C THR A 36 11.49 -21.66 1.94
N PHE A 37 11.45 -22.90 2.42
CA PHE A 37 10.73 -23.25 3.64
C PHE A 37 11.33 -22.59 4.87
N VAL A 38 12.66 -22.62 5.03
CA VAL A 38 13.34 -21.97 6.17
C VAL A 38 13.09 -20.47 6.17
N ILE A 39 13.22 -19.80 5.02
CA ILE A 39 12.95 -18.35 4.92
C ILE A 39 11.48 -18.04 5.21
N LEU A 40 10.54 -18.86 4.72
CA LEU A 40 9.13 -18.70 5.01
C LEU A 40 8.85 -18.78 6.51
N VAL A 41 9.41 -19.78 7.20
CA VAL A 41 9.27 -19.92 8.66
C VAL A 41 9.81 -18.68 9.36
N ILE A 42 11.01 -18.20 8.99
CA ILE A 42 11.59 -16.99 9.58
C ILE A 42 10.68 -15.78 9.38
N TYR A 43 10.17 -15.56 8.15
CA TYR A 43 9.28 -14.43 7.88
C TYR A 43 7.97 -14.51 8.67
N LEU A 44 7.40 -15.69 8.84
CA LEU A 44 6.17 -15.90 9.63
C LEU A 44 6.39 -15.74 11.13
N LEU A 45 7.61 -15.95 11.64
CA LEU A 45 7.96 -15.75 13.05
C LEU A 45 8.12 -14.27 13.42
N PHE A 46 8.42 -13.40 12.46
CA PHE A 46 8.67 -11.97 12.69
C PHE A 46 7.76 -11.07 11.83
N PRO A 47 6.42 -11.19 11.94
CA PRO A 47 5.50 -10.35 11.19
C PRO A 47 5.63 -8.88 11.63
N CYS A 48 5.57 -7.95 10.68
CA CYS A 48 5.57 -6.51 10.98
C CYS A 48 4.36 -6.14 11.85
N LYS A 49 4.59 -5.50 12.99
CA LYS A 49 3.53 -4.89 13.82
C LYS A 49 3.42 -3.39 13.62
N PHE A 50 4.16 -2.83 12.66
CA PHE A 50 4.01 -1.46 12.20
C PHE A 50 3.08 -1.40 10.99
N PHE A 51 1.80 -1.24 11.28
CA PHE A 51 0.74 -1.32 10.28
C PHE A 51 0.71 -0.07 9.39
N PHE A 52 0.82 -0.24 8.08
CA PHE A 52 0.69 0.90 7.16
C PHE A 52 -0.75 1.22 6.82
N PHE A 53 -0.98 2.48 6.48
CA PHE A 53 -2.24 2.96 5.92
C PHE A 53 -2.73 2.05 4.79
N ASP A 54 -1.89 1.85 3.76
CA ASP A 54 -2.25 1.06 2.59
C ASP A 54 -2.53 -0.40 2.96
N GLY A 55 -1.70 -1.00 3.82
CA GLY A 55 -1.90 -2.38 4.27
C GLY A 55 -3.20 -2.59 5.04
N LEU A 56 -3.57 -1.66 5.93
CA LEU A 56 -4.84 -1.70 6.67
C LEU A 56 -6.04 -1.51 5.74
N MET A 57 -5.90 -0.64 4.74
CA MET A 57 -6.90 -0.45 3.70
C MET A 57 -7.08 -1.73 2.87
N TYR A 58 -6.01 -2.35 2.38
CA TYR A 58 -6.07 -3.62 1.65
C TYR A 58 -6.66 -4.73 2.51
N ALA A 59 -6.29 -4.81 3.79
CA ALA A 59 -6.87 -5.75 4.73
C ALA A 59 -8.39 -5.60 4.81
N SER A 60 -8.89 -4.37 4.95
CA SER A 60 -10.33 -4.10 5.00
C SER A 60 -11.07 -4.49 3.72
N ILE A 61 -10.44 -4.30 2.55
CA ILE A 61 -10.97 -4.70 1.24
C ILE A 61 -11.01 -6.24 1.12
N VAL A 62 -9.94 -6.91 1.55
CA VAL A 62 -9.84 -8.38 1.52
C VAL A 62 -10.86 -9.02 2.46
N GLU A 63 -11.21 -8.37 3.57
CA GLU A 63 -12.24 -8.83 4.51
C GLU A 63 -13.67 -8.49 4.07
N ALA A 64 -13.83 -7.49 3.21
CA ALA A 64 -15.14 -7.02 2.77
C ALA A 64 -16.00 -8.17 2.21
N LYS A 65 -17.30 -8.12 2.49
CA LYS A 65 -18.24 -9.15 1.99
C LYS A 65 -18.36 -9.09 0.47
N ASP A 66 -18.36 -7.89 -0.08
CA ASP A 66 -18.55 -7.63 -1.50
C ASP A 66 -17.23 -7.79 -2.28
N ALA A 67 -17.23 -8.74 -3.23
CA ALA A 67 -16.09 -8.96 -4.11
C ALA A 67 -15.90 -7.82 -5.14
N ALA A 68 -16.91 -6.96 -5.35
CA ALA A 68 -16.80 -5.83 -6.25
C ALA A 68 -15.79 -4.77 -5.78
N GLN A 69 -15.40 -4.79 -4.50
CA GLN A 69 -14.45 -3.82 -3.92
C GLN A 69 -12.98 -4.25 -4.05
N LEU A 70 -12.69 -5.41 -4.65
CA LEU A 70 -11.32 -5.93 -4.74
C LEU A 70 -10.43 -5.11 -5.68
N GLY A 71 -10.99 -4.47 -6.70
CA GLY A 71 -10.23 -3.66 -7.65
C GLY A 71 -9.60 -2.44 -6.99
N TRP A 72 -8.28 -2.29 -7.16
CA TRP A 72 -7.57 -1.07 -6.76
C TRP A 72 -6.63 -0.62 -7.88
N ALA A 73 -6.75 0.64 -8.32
CA ALA A 73 -6.12 1.14 -9.54
C ALA A 73 -4.63 0.80 -9.65
N ASN A 74 -3.87 1.02 -8.58
CA ASN A 74 -2.41 0.91 -8.63
C ASN A 74 -1.91 -0.53 -8.39
N HIS A 75 -2.77 -1.43 -7.88
CA HIS A 75 -2.40 -2.75 -7.34
C HIS A 75 -3.47 -3.80 -7.64
N LEU A 76 -3.94 -3.81 -8.89
CA LEU A 76 -5.19 -4.47 -9.28
C LEU A 76 -5.29 -5.92 -8.78
N SER A 77 -4.25 -6.72 -8.98
CA SER A 77 -4.26 -8.15 -8.60
C SER A 77 -3.95 -8.42 -7.12
N PHE A 78 -3.41 -7.45 -6.37
CA PHE A 78 -2.94 -7.67 -5.00
C PHE A 78 -4.06 -8.12 -4.05
N ASN A 79 -5.18 -7.40 -4.07
CA ASN A 79 -6.35 -7.75 -3.26
C ASN A 79 -6.98 -9.08 -3.68
N TYR A 80 -6.91 -9.45 -4.97
CA TYR A 80 -7.38 -10.75 -5.42
C TYR A 80 -6.50 -11.88 -4.88
N TYR A 81 -5.17 -11.73 -4.91
CA TYR A 81 -4.28 -12.69 -4.24
C TYR A 81 -4.59 -12.77 -2.75
N GLY A 82 -4.76 -11.62 -2.08
CA GLY A 82 -5.12 -11.55 -0.67
C GLY A 82 -6.42 -12.28 -0.35
N ARG A 83 -7.46 -12.10 -1.18
CA ARG A 83 -8.75 -12.78 -1.04
C ARG A 83 -8.66 -14.28 -1.25
N ILE A 84 -7.83 -14.73 -2.20
CA ILE A 84 -7.57 -16.15 -2.42
C ILE A 84 -6.90 -16.74 -1.17
N PHE A 85 -5.83 -16.12 -0.68
CA PHE A 85 -5.15 -16.55 0.56
C PHE A 85 -6.09 -16.56 1.76
N TRP A 86 -6.93 -15.53 1.92
CA TRP A 86 -7.91 -15.45 3.00
C TRP A 86 -8.90 -16.61 2.98
N ARG A 87 -9.42 -16.96 1.79
CA ARG A 87 -10.31 -18.11 1.61
C ARG A 87 -9.60 -19.44 1.85
N LEU A 88 -8.37 -19.59 1.38
CA LEU A 88 -7.58 -20.79 1.57
C LEU A 88 -7.27 -21.03 3.06
N LEU A 89 -6.85 -20.00 3.78
CA LEU A 89 -6.59 -20.09 5.23
C LEU A 89 -7.85 -20.44 6.01
N LYS A 90 -8.99 -19.80 5.69
CA LYS A 90 -10.28 -20.15 6.27
C LYS A 90 -10.70 -21.59 5.97
N TYR A 91 -10.48 -22.06 4.74
CA TYR A 91 -10.81 -23.42 4.34
C TYR A 91 -10.05 -24.48 5.15
N ILE A 92 -8.80 -24.21 5.55
CA ILE A 92 -8.00 -25.08 6.42
C ILE A 92 -8.16 -24.79 7.92
N GLY A 93 -9.17 -24.00 8.31
CA GLY A 93 -9.50 -23.72 9.72
C GLY A 93 -8.62 -22.65 10.38
N ILE A 94 -7.85 -21.88 9.62
CA ILE A 94 -7.03 -20.77 10.14
C ILE A 94 -7.80 -19.45 9.99
N GLU A 95 -8.39 -18.99 11.09
CA GLU A 95 -9.06 -17.70 11.15
C GLU A 95 -8.07 -16.59 11.56
N LYS A 96 -7.75 -15.71 10.60
CA LYS A 96 -6.88 -14.55 10.78
C LYS A 96 -7.54 -13.29 10.20
N ASP A 97 -7.21 -12.15 10.77
CA ASP A 97 -7.58 -10.85 10.20
C ASP A 97 -6.90 -10.64 8.83
N GLY A 98 -7.46 -9.75 8.03
CA GLY A 98 -7.03 -9.47 6.67
C GLY A 98 -5.58 -9.02 6.59
N TYR A 99 -5.09 -8.27 7.59
CA TYR A 99 -3.70 -7.81 7.61
C TYR A 99 -2.75 -8.98 7.80
N SER A 100 -3.02 -9.82 8.81
CA SER A 100 -2.25 -11.03 9.07
C SER A 100 -2.23 -12.00 7.87
N VAL A 101 -3.35 -12.11 7.15
CA VAL A 101 -3.42 -12.91 5.91
C VAL A 101 -2.53 -12.32 4.81
N LEU A 102 -2.58 -11.00 4.61
CA LEU A 102 -1.73 -10.34 3.63
C LEU A 102 -0.23 -10.46 3.98
N GLN A 103 0.13 -10.41 5.26
CA GLN A 103 1.50 -10.69 5.71
C GLN A 103 1.93 -12.12 5.37
N THR A 104 1.06 -13.09 5.62
CA THR A 104 1.31 -14.51 5.31
C THR A 104 1.52 -14.71 3.81
N MET A 105 0.65 -14.10 2.98
CA MET A 105 0.78 -14.09 1.53
C MET A 105 2.12 -13.50 1.08
N ASN A 106 2.49 -12.36 1.65
CA ASN A 106 3.74 -11.69 1.34
C ASN A 106 4.97 -12.49 1.74
N SER A 107 4.94 -13.13 2.90
CA SER A 107 6.00 -14.00 3.37
C SER A 107 6.19 -15.19 2.42
N PHE A 108 5.07 -15.74 1.92
CA PHE A 108 5.07 -16.81 0.91
C PHE A 108 5.69 -16.38 -0.42
N PHE A 109 5.24 -15.27 -1.01
CA PHE A 109 5.80 -14.75 -2.27
C PHE A 109 7.28 -14.34 -2.12
N GLY A 110 7.65 -13.72 -1.00
CA GLY A 110 9.02 -13.36 -0.68
C GLY A 110 9.94 -14.58 -0.61
N ALA A 111 9.54 -15.61 0.15
CA ALA A 111 10.31 -16.85 0.29
C ALA A 111 10.47 -17.61 -1.03
N ILE A 112 9.40 -17.74 -1.83
CA ILE A 112 9.48 -18.41 -3.14
C ILE A 112 10.40 -17.65 -4.10
N THR A 113 10.36 -16.32 -4.07
CA THR A 113 11.26 -15.49 -4.87
C THR A 113 12.72 -15.82 -4.56
N VAL A 114 13.07 -15.99 -3.29
CA VAL A 114 14.43 -16.38 -2.86
C VAL A 114 14.82 -17.76 -3.39
N GLY A 115 13.90 -18.74 -3.36
CA GLY A 115 14.12 -20.08 -3.90
C GLY A 115 14.33 -20.11 -5.42
N ILE A 116 13.51 -19.37 -6.17
CA ILE A 116 13.66 -19.22 -7.63
C ILE A 116 14.97 -18.49 -7.96
N PHE A 117 15.29 -17.45 -7.19
CA PHE A 117 16.54 -16.72 -7.35
C PHE A 117 17.76 -17.62 -7.09
N PHE A 118 17.71 -18.49 -6.09
CA PHE A 118 18.75 -19.50 -5.84
C PHE A 118 18.98 -20.39 -7.06
N LEU A 119 17.92 -20.93 -7.66
CA LEU A 119 18.02 -21.78 -8.85
C LEU A 119 18.62 -21.02 -10.04
N PHE A 120 18.25 -19.76 -10.20
CA PHE A 120 18.83 -18.90 -11.24
C PHE A 120 20.32 -18.66 -11.04
N LEU A 121 20.75 -18.32 -9.82
CA LEU A 121 22.18 -18.17 -9.48
C LEU A 121 22.95 -19.48 -9.67
N LYS A 122 22.32 -20.61 -9.34
CA LYS A 122 22.89 -21.94 -9.52
C LYS A 122 23.09 -22.24 -11.00
N LYS A 123 22.18 -21.80 -11.87
CA LYS A 123 22.34 -21.91 -13.33
C LYS A 123 23.47 -21.02 -13.87
N LEU A 124 23.68 -19.85 -13.29
CA LEU A 124 24.70 -18.90 -13.73
C LEU A 124 26.13 -19.31 -13.34
N THR A 125 26.29 -19.90 -12.16
CA THR A 125 27.63 -20.14 -11.56
C THR A 125 27.96 -21.62 -11.36
N GLU A 126 26.97 -22.51 -11.36
CA GLU A 126 27.08 -23.92 -11.01
C GLU A 126 27.59 -24.18 -9.57
N LYS A 127 27.74 -23.14 -8.73
CA LYS A 127 28.23 -23.25 -7.35
C LYS A 127 27.10 -23.07 -6.35
N THR A 128 26.82 -24.12 -5.58
CA THR A 128 25.71 -24.15 -4.62
C THR A 128 25.92 -23.13 -3.50
N TRP A 129 27.10 -23.11 -2.89
CA TRP A 129 27.36 -22.20 -1.75
C TRP A 129 27.24 -20.72 -2.15
N LEU A 130 27.73 -20.32 -3.33
CA LEU A 130 27.57 -18.95 -3.84
C LEU A 130 26.09 -18.60 -4.02
N SER A 131 25.34 -19.54 -4.59
CA SER A 131 23.91 -19.36 -4.82
C SER A 131 23.14 -19.22 -3.50
N VAL A 132 23.47 -20.01 -2.47
CA VAL A 132 22.89 -19.88 -1.12
C VAL A 132 23.21 -18.50 -0.55
N VAL A 133 24.49 -18.11 -0.54
CA VAL A 133 24.96 -16.85 0.05
C VAL A 133 24.24 -15.64 -0.55
N PHE A 134 24.16 -15.55 -1.88
CA PHE A 134 23.53 -14.41 -2.55
C PHE A 134 22.00 -14.45 -2.44
N SER A 135 21.39 -15.62 -2.33
CA SER A 135 19.97 -15.73 -2.00
C SER A 135 19.66 -15.30 -0.57
N LEU A 136 20.52 -15.60 0.40
CA LEU A 136 20.39 -15.11 1.77
C LEU A 136 20.61 -13.60 1.85
N LEU A 137 21.54 -13.05 1.06
CA LEU A 137 21.70 -11.59 0.92
C LEU A 137 20.42 -10.93 0.42
N LEU A 138 19.75 -11.51 -0.58
CA LEU A 138 18.45 -11.01 -1.03
C LEU A 138 17.41 -11.11 0.10
N ALA A 139 17.26 -12.31 0.69
CA ALA A 139 16.26 -12.61 1.71
C ALA A 139 16.35 -11.71 2.94
N PHE A 140 17.57 -11.34 3.34
CA PHE A 140 17.82 -10.56 4.55
C PHE A 140 18.32 -9.14 4.27
N SER A 141 18.20 -8.68 3.02
CA SER A 141 18.28 -7.26 2.70
C SER A 141 17.11 -6.52 3.34
N TYR A 142 17.35 -5.31 3.86
CA TYR A 142 16.39 -4.60 4.71
C TYR A 142 15.02 -4.46 4.05
N ALA A 143 14.95 -3.84 2.87
CA ALA A 143 13.67 -3.57 2.22
C ALA A 143 12.97 -4.85 1.74
N PHE A 144 13.72 -5.86 1.27
CA PHE A 144 13.10 -7.12 0.85
C PHE A 144 12.50 -7.89 2.04
N TRP A 145 13.24 -8.01 3.15
CA TRP A 145 12.75 -8.65 4.36
C TRP A 145 11.54 -7.89 4.91
N TYR A 146 11.69 -6.58 5.11
CA TYR A 146 10.63 -5.70 5.60
C TYR A 146 9.32 -5.86 4.82
N ARG A 147 9.40 -5.80 3.49
CA ARG A 147 8.21 -5.93 2.63
C ARG A 147 7.63 -7.34 2.60
N SER A 148 8.45 -8.37 2.83
CA SER A 148 7.99 -9.75 2.92
C SER A 148 7.23 -10.07 4.20
N VAL A 149 7.47 -9.32 5.29
CA VAL A 149 6.78 -9.52 6.59
C VAL A 149 5.66 -8.50 6.85
N ASP A 150 5.44 -7.57 5.93
CA ASP A 150 4.40 -6.53 6.00
C ASP A 150 3.24 -6.83 5.04
N ALA A 151 2.09 -6.17 5.17
CA ALA A 151 0.91 -6.38 4.32
C ALA A 151 0.87 -5.41 3.11
N GLN A 152 1.86 -5.51 2.24
CA GLN A 152 2.10 -4.56 1.15
C GLN A 152 2.20 -5.20 -0.24
N VAL A 153 2.01 -4.41 -1.27
CA VAL A 153 1.87 -4.86 -2.67
C VAL A 153 3.15 -5.43 -3.31
N TYR A 154 4.27 -5.29 -2.61
CA TYR A 154 5.63 -5.44 -3.11
C TYR A 154 6.07 -6.89 -3.37
N PRO A 155 5.90 -7.87 -2.46
CA PRO A 155 6.41 -9.23 -2.68
C PRO A 155 5.80 -9.97 -3.87
N PRO A 156 4.47 -9.97 -4.11
CA PRO A 156 3.91 -10.57 -5.32
C PRO A 156 4.44 -9.89 -6.59
N SER A 157 4.63 -8.57 -6.54
CA SER A 157 5.21 -7.79 -7.63
C SER A 157 6.63 -8.24 -7.97
N VAL A 158 7.52 -8.33 -6.98
CA VAL A 158 8.91 -8.76 -7.23
C VAL A 158 9.04 -10.24 -7.58
N PHE A 159 8.14 -11.08 -7.09
CA PHE A 159 8.04 -12.46 -7.57
C PHE A 159 7.82 -12.52 -9.09
N TRP A 160 6.80 -11.83 -9.61
CA TRP A 160 6.50 -11.82 -11.05
C TRP A 160 7.59 -11.13 -11.88
N LEU A 161 8.23 -10.08 -11.35
CA LEU A 161 9.41 -9.47 -11.99
C LEU A 161 10.59 -10.43 -12.07
N THR A 162 10.88 -11.17 -11.00
CA THR A 162 11.99 -12.13 -10.95
C THR A 162 11.77 -13.24 -11.98
N VAL A 163 10.57 -13.81 -12.04
CA VAL A 163 10.20 -14.80 -13.04
C VAL A 163 10.34 -14.24 -14.46
N SER A 164 9.82 -13.04 -14.71
CA SER A 164 9.90 -12.38 -16.02
C SER A 164 11.35 -12.08 -16.43
N PHE A 165 12.20 -11.68 -15.50
CA PHE A 165 13.62 -11.44 -15.75
C PHE A 165 14.37 -12.72 -16.13
N ILE A 166 14.15 -13.81 -15.39
CA ILE A 166 14.78 -15.11 -15.67
C ILE A 166 14.31 -15.65 -17.02
N LEU A 167 13.02 -15.54 -17.33
CA LEU A 167 12.46 -15.91 -18.63
C LEU A 167 13.03 -15.06 -19.77
N THR A 168 13.20 -13.75 -19.56
CA THR A 168 13.82 -12.84 -20.55
C THR A 168 15.26 -13.27 -20.83
N TRP A 169 16.05 -13.52 -19.77
CA TRP A 169 17.42 -14.01 -19.89
C TRP A 169 17.49 -15.35 -20.64
N SER A 170 16.63 -16.30 -20.29
CA SER A 170 16.60 -17.62 -20.94
C SER A 170 16.10 -17.53 -22.38
N TYR A 171 15.14 -16.64 -22.69
CA TYR A 171 14.63 -16.42 -24.03
C TYR A 171 15.72 -15.88 -24.98
N VAL A 172 16.59 -14.98 -24.50
CA VAL A 172 17.73 -14.50 -25.28
C VAL A 172 18.65 -15.65 -25.70
N ARG A 173 18.86 -16.62 -24.81
CA ARG A 173 19.73 -17.79 -25.05
C ARG A 173 19.06 -18.86 -25.91
N GLN A 174 17.78 -19.13 -25.65
CA GLN A 174 17.02 -20.24 -26.22
C GLN A 174 15.60 -19.78 -26.51
N LYS A 175 15.35 -19.39 -27.76
CA LYS A 175 14.06 -18.87 -28.20
C LYS A 175 13.01 -19.96 -28.17
N SER A 176 11.84 -19.62 -27.62
CA SER A 176 10.66 -20.47 -27.69
C SER A 176 9.42 -19.59 -27.69
N LYS A 177 8.45 -19.91 -28.55
CA LYS A 177 7.15 -19.21 -28.58
C LYS A 177 6.39 -19.39 -27.26
N LEU A 178 6.48 -20.58 -26.66
CA LEU A 178 5.88 -20.84 -25.36
C LEU A 178 6.55 -20.01 -24.26
N LYS A 179 7.88 -19.91 -24.25
CA LYS A 179 8.60 -19.01 -23.33
C LYS A 179 8.17 -17.56 -23.48
N LEU A 180 8.04 -17.10 -24.73
CA LEU A 180 7.60 -15.73 -25.02
C LEU A 180 6.17 -15.48 -24.50
N ALA A 181 5.25 -16.43 -24.72
CA ALA A 181 3.89 -16.34 -24.20
C ALA A 181 3.85 -16.30 -22.67
N ILE A 182 4.59 -17.20 -21.99
CA ILE A 182 4.68 -17.19 -20.52
C ILE A 182 5.31 -15.88 -20.03
N LEU A 183 6.39 -15.42 -20.67
CA LEU A 183 7.03 -14.14 -20.36
C LEU A 183 6.07 -12.95 -20.49
N SER A 184 5.22 -12.94 -21.52
CA SER A 184 4.17 -11.93 -21.67
C SER A 184 3.16 -11.96 -20.52
N VAL A 185 2.69 -13.15 -20.16
CA VAL A 185 1.74 -13.33 -19.05
C VAL A 185 2.36 -12.88 -17.74
N THR A 186 3.57 -13.34 -17.41
CA THR A 186 4.23 -12.98 -16.14
C THR A 186 4.59 -11.51 -16.08
N SER A 187 4.90 -10.87 -17.22
CA SER A 187 5.12 -9.42 -17.29
C SER A 187 3.81 -8.66 -17.05
N GLY A 188 2.70 -9.12 -17.64
CA GLY A 188 1.37 -8.57 -17.38
C GLY A 188 0.97 -8.71 -15.91
N LEU A 189 1.17 -9.89 -15.31
CA LEU A 189 0.91 -10.13 -13.89
C LEU A 189 1.77 -9.27 -12.97
N ALA A 190 3.03 -8.98 -13.35
CA ALA A 190 3.86 -8.02 -12.63
C ALA A 190 3.22 -6.62 -12.63
N VAL A 191 2.77 -6.13 -13.78
CA VAL A 191 2.07 -4.83 -13.89
C VAL A 191 0.77 -4.82 -13.09
N LEU A 192 -0.01 -5.90 -13.13
CA LEU A 192 -1.24 -6.00 -12.33
C LEU A 192 -0.96 -6.08 -10.83
N ALA A 193 0.18 -6.61 -10.39
CA ALA A 193 0.55 -6.64 -8.97
C ALA A 193 0.94 -5.24 -8.49
N HIS A 194 1.67 -4.50 -9.33
CA HIS A 194 2.04 -3.12 -9.08
C HIS A 194 2.22 -2.37 -10.40
N GLN A 195 1.41 -1.33 -10.65
CA GLN A 195 1.39 -0.63 -11.94
C GLN A 195 2.75 -0.07 -12.37
N GLY A 196 3.59 0.31 -11.40
CA GLY A 196 4.96 0.77 -11.63
C GLY A 196 5.85 -0.26 -12.34
N ASN A 197 5.44 -1.53 -12.39
CA ASN A 197 6.18 -2.56 -13.12
C ASN A 197 6.08 -2.42 -14.64
N ILE A 198 5.27 -1.49 -15.15
CA ILE A 198 5.26 -1.13 -16.57
C ILE A 198 6.65 -0.66 -17.04
N PHE A 199 7.46 -0.08 -16.13
CA PHE A 199 8.84 0.31 -16.40
C PHE A 199 9.80 -0.87 -16.55
N PHE A 200 9.36 -2.11 -16.32
CA PHE A 200 10.14 -3.31 -16.65
C PHE A 200 10.00 -3.72 -18.14
N LEU A 201 8.93 -3.33 -18.83
CA LEU A 201 8.69 -3.74 -20.22
C LEU A 201 9.85 -3.40 -21.19
N PRO A 202 10.54 -2.25 -21.07
CA PRO A 202 11.74 -1.97 -21.88
C PRO A 202 12.84 -3.03 -21.75
N THR A 203 12.99 -3.66 -20.58
CA THR A 203 13.97 -4.75 -20.35
C THR A 203 13.59 -5.99 -21.15
N VAL A 204 12.30 -6.33 -21.17
CA VAL A 204 11.79 -7.46 -21.94
C VAL A 204 11.98 -7.21 -23.45
N ILE A 205 11.64 -6.01 -23.91
CA ILE A 205 11.84 -5.60 -25.30
C ILE A 205 13.34 -5.66 -25.67
N ALA A 206 14.22 -5.16 -24.80
CA ALA A 206 15.67 -5.26 -25.00
C ALA A 206 16.12 -6.72 -25.10
N GLY A 207 15.62 -7.63 -24.25
CA GLY A 207 15.88 -9.06 -24.36
C GLY A 207 15.40 -9.66 -25.68
N ILE A 208 14.19 -9.31 -26.13
CA ILE A 208 13.68 -9.77 -27.42
C ILE A 208 14.59 -9.28 -28.56
N ILE A 209 15.05 -8.03 -28.54
CA ILE A 209 15.98 -7.48 -29.54
C ILE A 209 17.33 -8.20 -29.50
N LEU A 210 17.90 -8.38 -28.30
CA LEU A 210 19.19 -9.07 -28.10
C LEU A 210 19.17 -10.52 -28.60
N SER A 211 18.01 -11.16 -28.62
CA SER A 211 17.88 -12.50 -29.17
C SER A 211 18.05 -12.57 -30.71
N GLY A 212 18.02 -11.45 -31.46
CA GLY A 212 18.28 -11.43 -32.92
C GLY A 212 17.68 -10.27 -33.72
N LYS A 213 18.25 -10.02 -34.91
CA LYS A 213 18.04 -8.80 -35.74
C LYS A 213 16.66 -8.63 -36.42
N LYS A 214 15.72 -9.59 -36.32
CA LYS A 214 14.39 -9.54 -36.99
C LYS A 214 13.23 -9.95 -36.08
N ASN A 215 13.22 -9.48 -34.83
CA ASN A 215 12.27 -9.92 -33.81
C ASN A 215 11.03 -9.03 -33.62
N ILE A 216 10.69 -8.16 -34.59
CA ILE A 216 9.52 -7.27 -34.46
C ILE A 216 8.20 -8.04 -34.25
N LYS A 217 8.05 -9.20 -34.92
CA LYS A 217 6.89 -10.10 -34.71
C LYS A 217 6.79 -10.59 -33.27
N ASN A 218 7.92 -10.86 -32.61
CA ASN A 218 7.96 -11.31 -31.23
C ASN A 218 7.66 -10.17 -30.25
N ILE A 219 8.12 -8.94 -30.56
CA ILE A 219 7.74 -7.74 -29.79
C ILE A 219 6.23 -7.50 -29.88
N PHE A 220 5.66 -7.62 -31.09
CA PHE A 220 4.21 -7.46 -31.31
C PHE A 220 3.40 -8.55 -30.61
N LEU A 221 3.82 -9.82 -30.74
CA LEU A 221 3.19 -10.94 -30.02
C LEU A 221 3.28 -10.73 -28.50
N PHE A 222 4.44 -10.28 -28.01
CA PHE A 222 4.61 -9.96 -26.60
C PHE A 222 3.64 -8.86 -26.15
N GLY A 223 3.56 -7.77 -26.91
CA GLY A 223 2.70 -6.62 -26.64
C GLY A 223 1.23 -6.97 -26.64
N ILE A 224 0.77 -7.83 -27.57
CA ILE A 224 -0.63 -8.30 -27.59
C ILE A 224 -0.95 -9.11 -26.33
N ILE A 225 -0.14 -10.13 -26.02
CA ILE A 225 -0.45 -11.02 -24.89
C ILE A 225 -0.36 -10.25 -23.56
N ALA A 226 0.73 -9.51 -23.34
CA ALA A 226 0.89 -8.72 -22.13
C ALA A 226 -0.19 -7.62 -22.04
N GLY A 227 -0.47 -6.94 -23.15
CA GLY A 227 -1.51 -5.94 -23.26
C GLY A 227 -2.90 -6.50 -22.94
N PHE A 228 -3.24 -7.71 -23.41
CA PHE A 228 -4.50 -8.36 -23.09
C PHE A 228 -4.59 -8.72 -21.60
N VAL A 229 -3.52 -9.32 -21.04
CA VAL A 229 -3.46 -9.66 -19.61
C VAL A 229 -3.62 -8.43 -18.73
N ILE A 230 -3.09 -7.27 -19.13
CA ILE A 230 -3.22 -6.02 -18.38
C ILE A 230 -4.60 -5.37 -18.63
N ALA A 231 -4.97 -5.15 -19.89
CA ALA A 231 -6.12 -4.34 -20.26
C ALA A 231 -7.45 -4.98 -19.85
N VAL A 232 -7.60 -6.30 -19.99
CA VAL A 232 -8.89 -6.97 -19.71
C VAL A 232 -9.31 -6.82 -18.24
N PRO A 233 -8.46 -7.12 -17.25
CA PRO A 233 -8.77 -6.85 -15.84
C PRO A 233 -9.10 -5.39 -15.55
N TYR A 234 -8.32 -4.44 -16.10
CA TYR A 234 -8.60 -3.02 -15.90
C TYR A 234 -9.95 -2.62 -16.50
N LEU A 235 -10.26 -3.03 -17.73
CA LEU A 235 -11.55 -2.77 -18.37
C LEU A 235 -12.71 -3.38 -17.57
N HIS A 236 -12.52 -4.58 -17.00
CA HIS A 236 -13.51 -5.20 -16.14
C HIS A 236 -13.80 -4.33 -14.91
N VAL A 237 -12.75 -3.89 -14.20
CA VAL A 237 -12.91 -3.05 -13.00
C VAL A 237 -13.54 -1.70 -13.34
N LEU A 238 -13.05 -1.02 -14.37
CA LEU A 238 -13.58 0.28 -14.82
C LEU A 238 -15.05 0.20 -15.28
N THR A 239 -15.47 -0.93 -15.85
CA THR A 239 -16.84 -1.11 -16.35
C THR A 239 -17.81 -1.55 -15.25
N TYR A 240 -17.42 -2.54 -14.44
CA TYR A 240 -18.36 -3.24 -13.56
C TYR A 240 -18.22 -2.89 -12.08
N GLN A 241 -16.99 -2.61 -11.61
CA GLN A 241 -16.74 -2.30 -10.20
C GLN A 241 -16.88 -0.79 -9.96
N GLU A 242 -16.09 -0.01 -10.69
CA GLU A 242 -16.00 1.45 -10.52
C GLU A 242 -17.02 2.20 -11.38
N LYS A 243 -17.53 1.54 -12.43
CA LYS A 243 -18.51 2.08 -13.38
C LYS A 243 -18.08 3.43 -13.99
N THR A 244 -16.78 3.68 -14.09
CA THR A 244 -16.24 4.90 -14.72
C THR A 244 -16.42 4.90 -16.22
N LEU A 245 -16.55 3.70 -16.83
CA LEU A 245 -16.90 3.52 -18.25
C LEU A 245 -18.42 3.38 -18.48
N ILE A 246 -19.23 3.56 -17.45
CA ILE A 246 -20.69 3.59 -17.58
C ILE A 246 -21.14 5.05 -17.65
N ASP A 247 -21.82 5.41 -18.73
CA ASP A 247 -22.44 6.72 -18.84
C ASP A 247 -23.60 6.81 -17.84
N ARG A 248 -23.52 7.79 -16.93
CA ARG A 248 -24.50 7.96 -15.85
C ARG A 248 -25.91 8.29 -16.35
N ASN A 249 -26.04 8.87 -17.55
CA ASN A 249 -27.33 9.23 -18.13
C ASN A 249 -28.02 8.03 -18.77
N THR A 250 -27.25 7.11 -19.38
CA THR A 250 -27.81 5.97 -20.10
C THR A 250 -27.72 4.66 -19.34
N GLY A 251 -26.88 4.58 -18.30
CA GLY A 251 -26.56 3.35 -17.58
C GLY A 251 -25.80 2.32 -18.42
N ARG A 252 -25.34 2.69 -19.63
CA ARG A 252 -24.66 1.80 -20.58
C ARG A 252 -23.16 2.09 -20.65
N PHE A 253 -22.40 1.08 -21.06
CA PHE A 253 -21.00 1.25 -21.42
C PHE A 253 -20.87 2.31 -22.52
N ALA A 254 -20.01 3.30 -22.31
CA ALA A 254 -19.69 4.32 -23.29
C ALA A 254 -18.21 4.69 -23.22
N ILE A 255 -17.62 4.98 -24.38
CA ILE A 255 -16.29 5.58 -24.49
C ILE A 255 -16.51 7.00 -25.02
N ASN A 256 -16.66 7.94 -24.10
CA ASN A 256 -16.81 9.36 -24.37
C ASN A 256 -15.86 10.17 -23.46
N GLU A 257 -15.75 11.48 -23.69
CA GLU A 257 -14.81 12.33 -22.95
C GLU A 257 -14.98 12.19 -21.42
N THR A 258 -16.21 12.15 -20.93
CA THR A 258 -16.51 12.05 -19.48
C THR A 258 -16.06 10.72 -18.90
N THR A 259 -16.43 9.61 -19.53
CA THR A 259 -16.09 8.24 -19.07
C THR A 259 -14.59 7.96 -19.16
N VAL A 260 -13.93 8.47 -20.21
CA VAL A 260 -12.48 8.42 -20.35
C VAL A 260 -11.80 9.25 -19.25
N LYS A 261 -12.24 10.48 -19.02
CA LYS A 261 -11.71 11.34 -17.95
C LYS A 261 -11.87 10.71 -16.58
N ASN A 262 -13.04 10.15 -16.27
CA ASN A 262 -13.29 9.44 -15.01
C ASN A 262 -12.38 8.22 -14.85
N SER A 263 -12.19 7.43 -15.91
CA SER A 263 -11.31 6.27 -15.90
C SER A 263 -9.85 6.64 -15.73
N PHE A 264 -9.39 7.72 -16.39
CA PHE A 264 -8.04 8.26 -16.19
C PHE A 264 -7.84 8.78 -14.78
N ASN A 265 -8.82 9.48 -14.21
CA ASN A 265 -8.77 9.95 -12.83
C ASN A 265 -8.67 8.78 -11.84
N TRP A 266 -9.43 7.71 -12.08
CA TRP A 266 -9.34 6.49 -11.26
C TRP A 266 -8.00 5.77 -11.44
N LEU A 267 -7.52 5.58 -12.67
CA LEU A 267 -6.23 4.95 -12.96
C LEU A 267 -5.06 5.71 -12.34
N ARG A 268 -5.15 7.05 -12.32
CA ARG A 268 -4.17 7.89 -11.63
C ARG A 268 -4.25 7.72 -10.11
N GLY A 269 -5.36 7.22 -9.60
CA GLY A 269 -5.64 7.02 -8.18
C GLY A 269 -5.40 8.31 -7.40
N ASN A 270 -4.79 8.17 -6.22
CA ASN A 270 -4.45 9.31 -5.38
C ASN A 270 -3.44 10.28 -6.02
N ALA A 271 -2.73 9.92 -7.10
CA ALA A 271 -1.81 10.85 -7.76
C ALA A 271 -2.54 11.98 -8.53
N GLY A 272 -3.88 11.93 -8.63
CA GLY A 272 -4.72 12.86 -9.41
C GLY A 272 -5.56 13.86 -8.61
N SER A 273 -5.84 13.60 -7.32
CA SER A 273 -6.55 14.56 -6.46
C SER A 273 -5.63 15.66 -5.91
N TYR A 274 -4.36 15.65 -6.32
CA TYR A 274 -3.40 16.69 -6.01
C TYR A 274 -3.70 17.91 -6.88
N ASP A 275 -4.47 18.85 -6.33
CA ASP A 275 -4.50 20.22 -6.83
C ASP A 275 -3.04 20.71 -6.95
N PRO A 276 -2.57 21.03 -8.17
CA PRO A 276 -1.21 21.50 -8.42
C PRO A 276 -0.91 22.85 -7.77
N HIS A 277 -1.85 23.47 -7.07
CA HIS A 277 -1.63 24.68 -6.26
C HIS A 277 -1.68 24.42 -4.74
N LYS A 278 -2.25 23.31 -4.26
CA LYS A 278 -2.38 23.03 -2.81
C LYS A 278 -1.42 21.99 -2.26
N TYR A 279 -1.01 21.01 -3.07
CA TYR A 279 -0.13 19.92 -2.62
C TYR A 279 0.84 19.51 -3.73
N VAL A 280 1.55 20.48 -4.33
CA VAL A 280 2.77 20.13 -5.07
C VAL A 280 3.75 19.61 -4.04
N ASN A 281 3.80 18.29 -3.85
CA ASN A 281 4.93 17.71 -3.15
C ASN A 281 6.15 18.16 -3.95
N THR A 282 6.99 19.01 -3.38
CA THR A 282 8.17 19.58 -4.06
C THR A 282 9.16 18.51 -4.53
N TYR A 283 8.91 17.25 -4.14
CA TYR A 283 9.54 16.01 -4.58
C TYR A 283 9.21 15.60 -6.04
N TRP A 284 8.10 16.03 -6.64
CA TRP A 284 7.71 15.64 -8.01
C TRP A 284 8.42 16.41 -9.13
N GLN A 285 9.39 17.26 -8.78
CA GLN A 285 10.18 17.99 -9.76
C GLN A 285 11.46 17.21 -10.05
N PRO A 286 11.70 16.77 -11.30
CA PRO A 286 12.94 16.11 -11.65
C PRO A 286 14.08 17.10 -11.48
N LYS A 287 14.94 16.86 -10.50
CA LYS A 287 16.15 17.64 -10.23
C LYS A 287 17.32 16.69 -10.34
N LEU A 288 18.41 17.11 -10.97
CA LEU A 288 19.60 16.25 -11.16
C LEU A 288 20.14 15.70 -9.82
N LYS A 289 19.99 16.47 -8.72
CA LYS A 289 20.33 16.03 -7.36
C LYS A 289 19.57 14.78 -6.88
N HIS A 290 18.40 14.50 -7.46
CA HIS A 290 17.62 13.31 -7.13
C HIS A 290 18.35 12.05 -7.59
N LEU A 291 19.00 12.03 -8.77
CA LEU A 291 19.79 10.87 -9.23
C LEU A 291 20.85 10.41 -8.20
N VAL A 292 21.52 11.34 -7.53
CA VAL A 292 22.51 11.02 -6.47
C VAL A 292 21.81 10.50 -5.21
N THR A 293 20.69 11.12 -4.85
CA THR A 293 19.85 10.71 -3.72
C THR A 293 19.29 9.31 -3.93
N ASP A 294 18.96 8.98 -5.17
CA ASP A 294 18.40 7.70 -5.62
C ASP A 294 19.41 6.57 -5.53
N PHE A 295 20.64 6.79 -5.97
CA PHE A 295 21.71 5.82 -5.75
C PHE A 295 21.96 5.56 -4.25
N LYS A 296 21.99 6.61 -3.44
CA LYS A 296 22.11 6.51 -1.98
C LYS A 296 20.96 5.71 -1.36
N THR A 297 19.74 5.95 -1.84
CA THR A 297 18.49 5.31 -1.37
C THR A 297 18.41 3.86 -1.79
N MET A 298 18.86 3.54 -3.00
CA MET A 298 18.96 2.15 -3.46
C MET A 298 19.84 1.35 -2.51
N ILE A 299 21.01 1.90 -2.16
CA ILE A 299 21.89 1.28 -1.17
C ILE A 299 21.16 1.13 0.18
N TRP A 300 20.42 2.14 0.63
CA TRP A 300 19.61 2.02 1.85
C TRP A 300 18.50 0.96 1.78
N GLY A 301 18.10 0.50 0.59
CA GLY A 301 17.22 -0.66 0.45
C GLY A 301 17.87 -1.99 0.88
N MET A 302 19.19 -2.11 0.82
CA MET A 302 19.93 -3.29 1.32
C MET A 302 20.29 -3.17 2.80
N TRP A 303 20.67 -1.96 3.20
CA TRP A 303 21.13 -1.61 4.54
C TRP A 303 20.13 -0.67 5.20
N PHE A 304 19.50 -1.12 6.28
CA PHE A 304 18.71 -0.26 7.17
C PHE A 304 19.41 1.07 7.57
N ALA A 305 18.98 2.20 7.03
CA ALA A 305 19.57 3.49 7.38
C ALA A 305 18.73 4.22 8.44
N LYS A 306 19.40 4.81 9.45
CA LYS A 306 18.78 5.81 10.33
C LYS A 306 18.18 6.93 9.47
N ASP A 307 17.02 7.43 9.87
CA ASP A 307 16.26 8.45 9.15
C ASP A 307 15.77 7.99 7.76
N SER A 308 15.71 6.67 7.52
CA SER A 308 14.96 6.15 6.37
C SER A 308 13.52 6.64 6.44
N TYR A 309 12.90 6.83 5.28
CA TYR A 309 11.60 7.50 5.05
C TYR A 309 10.47 7.15 6.03
N TYR A 310 10.56 6.00 6.71
CA TYR A 310 9.55 5.50 7.64
C TYR A 310 9.86 5.70 9.13
N GLY A 311 11.06 6.16 9.48
CA GLY A 311 11.43 6.47 10.87
C GLY A 311 11.38 5.30 11.85
N TYR A 312 11.33 4.05 11.36
CA TYR A 312 11.24 2.87 12.20
C TYR A 312 12.62 2.35 12.55
N GLY A 313 12.85 2.10 13.84
CA GLY A 313 14.15 1.67 14.36
C GLY A 313 15.13 2.83 14.55
N ASN A 314 15.91 2.76 15.62
CA ASN A 314 17.10 3.59 15.78
C ASN A 314 18.28 2.62 15.72
N PRO A 315 19.06 2.62 14.62
CA PRO A 315 20.21 1.73 14.58
C PRO A 315 21.13 2.10 15.74
N SER A 316 21.60 1.07 16.43
CA SER A 316 22.59 1.21 17.48
C SER A 316 23.82 1.94 16.92
N ASP A 317 24.59 2.63 17.75
CA ASP A 317 25.81 3.30 17.25
C ASP A 317 26.79 2.29 16.65
N SER A 318 26.85 1.08 17.22
CA SER A 318 27.52 -0.07 16.62
C SER A 318 26.93 -0.46 15.27
N GLY A 319 25.60 -0.54 15.15
CA GLY A 319 24.90 -0.82 13.90
C GLY A 319 25.31 0.15 12.80
N LYS A 320 25.30 1.46 13.07
CA LYS A 320 25.73 2.49 12.11
C LYS A 320 27.14 2.26 11.58
N ILE A 321 28.09 1.94 12.46
CA ILE A 321 29.49 1.69 12.09
C ILE A 321 29.59 0.43 11.21
N TRP A 322 28.99 -0.68 11.65
CA TRP A 322 29.02 -1.95 10.91
C TRP A 322 28.34 -1.86 9.54
N MET A 323 27.30 -1.05 9.44
CA MET A 323 26.62 -0.77 8.17
C MET A 323 27.44 0.10 7.26
N LEU A 324 28.13 1.13 7.78
CA LEU A 324 29.03 1.95 7.00
C LEU A 324 30.18 1.10 6.44
N VAL A 325 30.79 0.25 7.29
CA VAL A 325 31.90 -0.63 6.89
C VAL A 325 31.45 -1.64 5.84
N SER A 326 30.34 -2.37 6.08
CA SER A 326 29.82 -3.35 5.10
C SER A 326 29.39 -2.68 3.79
N LYS A 327 28.82 -1.47 3.83
CA LYS A 327 28.50 -0.68 2.65
C LYS A 327 29.74 -0.31 1.84
N ILE A 328 30.79 0.20 2.49
CA ILE A 328 32.04 0.55 1.82
C ILE A 328 32.67 -0.68 1.18
N ILE A 329 32.76 -1.79 1.92
CA ILE A 329 33.32 -3.04 1.41
C ILE A 329 32.52 -3.55 0.21
N PHE A 330 31.18 -3.58 0.32
CA PHE A 330 30.33 -4.08 -0.76
C PHE A 330 30.40 -3.21 -2.01
N ILE A 331 30.44 -1.88 -1.87
CA ILE A 331 30.53 -0.97 -3.02
C ILE A 331 31.91 -1.06 -3.67
N LEU A 332 32.99 -1.01 -2.88
CA LEU A 332 34.36 -1.07 -3.41
C LEU A 332 34.64 -2.43 -4.05
N LEU A 333 34.22 -3.52 -3.41
CA LEU A 333 34.34 -4.86 -3.97
C LEU A 333 33.42 -5.03 -5.19
N GLY A 334 32.22 -4.45 -5.14
CA GLY A 334 31.28 -4.31 -6.27
C GLY A 334 31.93 -3.74 -7.51
N PHE A 335 32.46 -2.53 -7.36
CA PHE A 335 33.10 -1.79 -8.44
C PHE A 335 34.37 -2.49 -8.92
N PHE A 336 35.24 -2.90 -8.00
CA PHE A 336 36.48 -3.60 -8.34
C PHE A 336 36.23 -4.88 -9.15
N LEU A 337 35.34 -5.74 -8.67
CA LEU A 337 35.04 -6.99 -9.34
C LEU A 337 34.35 -6.76 -10.69
N PHE A 338 33.45 -5.78 -10.77
CA PHE A 338 32.71 -5.48 -11.99
C PHE A 338 33.62 -5.06 -13.16
N PHE A 339 34.61 -4.19 -12.88
CA PHE A 339 35.50 -3.67 -13.92
C PHE A 339 36.72 -4.56 -14.20
N LYS A 340 37.23 -5.29 -13.19
CA LYS A 340 38.43 -6.13 -13.36
C LYS A 340 38.20 -7.33 -14.29
N GLU A 341 37.13 -8.10 -14.07
CA GLU A 341 36.96 -9.40 -14.73
C GLU A 341 36.29 -9.31 -16.11
N LYS A 342 36.09 -8.09 -16.65
CA LYS A 342 35.31 -7.86 -17.88
C LYS A 342 34.00 -8.68 -17.90
N ILE A 343 33.30 -8.76 -16.76
CA ILE A 343 32.06 -9.55 -16.61
C ILE A 343 31.04 -9.16 -17.67
N HIS A 344 30.99 -7.89 -18.05
CA HIS A 344 30.16 -7.41 -19.15
C HIS A 344 30.44 -8.10 -20.49
N ALA A 345 31.63 -8.65 -20.73
CA ALA A 345 31.96 -9.41 -21.93
C ALA A 345 31.46 -10.85 -21.84
N LYS A 346 31.73 -11.53 -20.71
CA LYS A 346 31.33 -12.95 -20.50
C LYS A 346 29.82 -13.12 -20.26
N TYR A 347 29.24 -12.21 -19.50
CA TYR A 347 27.83 -12.17 -19.11
C TYR A 347 27.08 -11.04 -19.80
N LYS A 348 27.48 -10.71 -21.04
CA LYS A 348 26.96 -9.59 -21.83
C LYS A 348 25.45 -9.47 -21.81
N THR A 349 24.75 -10.57 -22.09
CA THR A 349 23.28 -10.60 -22.06
C THR A 349 22.71 -10.22 -20.70
N LEU A 350 23.20 -10.84 -19.63
CA LEU A 350 22.72 -10.55 -18.28
C LEU A 350 22.98 -9.09 -17.89
N PHE A 351 24.16 -8.57 -18.25
CA PHE A 351 24.51 -7.17 -18.00
C PHE A 351 23.57 -6.19 -18.71
N PHE A 352 23.29 -6.37 -20.00
CA PHE A 352 22.37 -5.48 -20.71
C PHE A 352 20.93 -5.56 -20.18
N LEU A 353 20.46 -6.74 -19.79
CA LEU A 353 19.14 -6.88 -19.17
C LEU A 353 19.08 -6.17 -17.81
N ALA A 354 20.10 -6.36 -16.97
CA ALA A 354 20.19 -5.67 -15.68
C ALA A 354 20.27 -4.14 -15.84
N LEU A 355 21.07 -3.66 -16.80
CA LEU A 355 21.25 -2.24 -17.07
C LEU A 355 19.95 -1.61 -17.59
N THR A 356 19.25 -2.25 -18.51
CA THR A 356 17.97 -1.76 -19.03
C THR A 356 16.89 -1.73 -17.94
N TRP A 357 16.84 -2.76 -17.08
CA TRP A 357 15.97 -2.74 -15.89
C TRP A 357 16.27 -1.51 -15.03
N TRP A 358 17.54 -1.39 -14.61
CA TRP A 358 17.94 -0.33 -13.71
C TRP A 358 17.66 1.06 -14.28
N LEU A 359 18.03 1.33 -15.54
CA LEU A 359 17.81 2.63 -16.18
C LEU A 359 16.32 2.97 -16.32
N SER A 360 15.48 2.01 -16.72
CA SER A 360 14.05 2.27 -16.92
C SER A 360 13.32 2.64 -15.63
N TYR A 361 13.65 1.99 -14.52
CA TYR A 361 13.09 2.36 -13.22
C TYR A 361 13.76 3.58 -12.63
N MET A 362 15.06 3.77 -12.78
CA MET A 362 15.76 4.94 -12.25
C MET A 362 15.09 6.22 -12.75
N VAL A 363 14.82 6.33 -14.06
CA VAL A 363 14.12 7.49 -14.63
C VAL A 363 12.76 7.73 -13.94
N PHE A 364 11.99 6.68 -13.70
CA PHE A 364 10.69 6.79 -13.04
C PHE A 364 10.82 7.16 -11.56
N VAL A 365 11.61 6.43 -10.78
CA VAL A 365 11.71 6.63 -9.33
C VAL A 365 12.32 7.98 -8.99
N SER A 366 13.30 8.43 -9.78
CA SER A 366 13.91 9.76 -9.63
C SER A 366 12.92 10.90 -9.82
N TRP A 367 11.88 10.67 -10.62
CA TRP A 367 10.80 11.62 -10.87
C TRP A 367 9.64 11.46 -9.87
N PHE A 368 9.32 10.23 -9.48
CA PHE A 368 8.12 9.91 -8.71
C PHE A 368 8.30 10.10 -7.21
N ASN A 369 9.29 9.43 -6.61
CA ASN A 369 9.52 9.52 -5.17
C ASN A 369 11.00 9.22 -4.85
N PRO A 370 11.90 10.15 -5.23
CA PRO A 370 13.32 9.99 -4.94
C PRO A 370 13.52 10.01 -3.43
N GLY A 371 14.31 9.08 -2.90
CA GLY A 371 14.51 8.95 -1.45
C GLY A 371 13.70 7.85 -0.77
N ASN A 372 12.69 7.27 -1.43
CA ASN A 372 11.95 6.15 -0.87
C ASN A 372 12.62 4.80 -1.20
N PRO A 373 13.19 4.06 -0.22
CA PRO A 373 13.89 2.79 -0.44
C PRO A 373 13.01 1.67 -1.01
N ASP A 374 11.67 1.76 -0.90
CA ASP A 374 10.77 0.72 -1.41
C ASP A 374 10.71 0.63 -2.91
N TYR A 375 11.03 1.69 -3.63
CA TYR A 375 11.04 1.61 -5.09
C TYR A 375 12.34 0.99 -5.61
N TRP A 376 13.32 0.77 -4.73
CA TRP A 376 14.65 0.32 -5.13
C TRP A 376 14.92 -1.16 -4.86
N TYR A 377 14.20 -1.82 -3.94
CA TYR A 377 14.56 -3.19 -3.54
C TYR A 377 14.44 -4.21 -4.68
N GLN A 378 13.55 -3.97 -5.65
CA GLN A 378 13.41 -4.78 -6.87
C GLN A 378 14.66 -4.81 -7.75
N HIS A 379 15.57 -3.83 -7.62
CA HIS A 379 16.85 -3.83 -8.33
C HIS A 379 17.88 -4.80 -7.75
N TRP A 380 17.68 -5.31 -6.53
CA TRP A 380 18.63 -6.22 -5.94
C TRP A 380 18.72 -7.56 -6.66
N VAL A 381 17.64 -8.02 -7.30
CA VAL A 381 17.66 -9.27 -8.08
C VAL A 381 18.72 -9.23 -9.21
N PRO A 382 18.66 -8.29 -10.18
CA PRO A 382 19.68 -8.23 -11.24
C PRO A 382 21.07 -7.84 -10.72
N VAL A 383 21.16 -6.96 -9.71
CA VAL A 383 22.44 -6.52 -9.14
C VAL A 383 23.15 -7.68 -8.44
N LEU A 384 22.46 -8.42 -7.57
CA LEU A 384 23.03 -9.57 -6.87
C LEU A 384 23.36 -10.72 -7.83
N ALA A 385 22.61 -10.90 -8.93
CA ALA A 385 22.96 -11.88 -9.96
C ALA A 385 24.29 -11.54 -10.66
N LEU A 386 24.46 -10.29 -11.09
CA LEU A 386 25.73 -9.84 -11.67
C LEU A 386 26.87 -9.95 -10.68
N TYR A 387 26.61 -9.61 -9.42
CA TYR A 387 27.64 -9.64 -8.39
C TYR A 387 28.05 -11.06 -8.00
N CYS A 388 27.11 -12.00 -8.00
CA CYS A 388 27.39 -13.43 -7.84
C CYS A 388 28.29 -13.96 -8.97
N CYS A 389 27.99 -13.61 -10.23
CA CYS A 389 28.87 -13.92 -11.36
C CYS A 389 30.25 -13.29 -11.22
N ALA A 390 30.33 -12.05 -10.72
CA ALA A 390 31.58 -11.34 -10.51
C ALA A 390 32.49 -12.04 -9.51
N VAL A 391 31.94 -12.41 -8.36
CA VAL A 391 32.64 -13.18 -7.33
C VAL A 391 33.05 -14.54 -7.88
N TYR A 392 32.17 -15.23 -8.61
CA TYR A 392 32.48 -16.53 -9.20
C TYR A 392 33.70 -16.50 -10.12
N GLU A 393 33.78 -15.53 -11.04
CA GLU A 393 34.92 -15.39 -11.94
C GLU A 393 36.21 -15.03 -11.21
N PHE A 394 36.13 -14.10 -10.26
CA PHE A 394 37.27 -13.73 -9.43
C PHE A 394 37.87 -14.91 -8.66
N LEU A 395 37.03 -15.84 -8.19
CA LEU A 395 37.50 -17.03 -7.49
C LEU A 395 38.22 -18.03 -8.40
N LYS A 396 37.87 -18.04 -9.69
CA LYS A 396 38.51 -18.87 -10.71
C LYS A 396 39.83 -18.31 -11.21
N ASP A 397 40.08 -17.02 -11.04
CA ASP A 397 41.32 -16.42 -11.55
C ASP A 397 42.55 -16.91 -10.77
N GLU A 398 43.32 -17.80 -11.40
CA GLU A 398 44.54 -18.37 -10.84
C GLU A 398 45.68 -17.35 -10.72
N LYS A 399 45.62 -16.23 -11.45
CA LYS A 399 46.62 -15.16 -11.36
C LYS A 399 46.55 -14.39 -10.04
N ILE A 400 45.42 -14.50 -9.33
CA ILE A 400 45.23 -13.85 -8.04
C ILE A 400 45.77 -14.76 -6.95
N SER A 401 46.65 -14.21 -6.11
CA SER A 401 47.25 -14.96 -5.00
C SER A 401 46.15 -15.59 -4.14
N LEU A 402 46.38 -16.84 -3.73
CA LEU A 402 45.42 -17.58 -2.91
C LEU A 402 45.08 -16.83 -1.61
N LEU A 403 46.08 -16.15 -1.03
CA LEU A 403 45.90 -15.32 0.16
C LEU A 403 44.91 -14.18 -0.10
N LEU A 404 45.08 -13.41 -1.19
CA LEU A 404 44.16 -12.32 -1.51
C LEU A 404 42.73 -12.82 -1.79
N ARG A 405 42.58 -13.94 -2.48
CA ARG A 405 41.27 -14.58 -2.70
C ARG A 405 40.60 -14.96 -1.38
N LYS A 406 41.35 -15.59 -0.46
CA LYS A 406 40.85 -15.97 0.87
C LYS A 406 40.52 -14.74 1.73
N SER A 407 41.35 -13.70 1.72
CA SER A 407 41.10 -12.46 2.47
C SER A 407 39.85 -11.73 1.98
N LEU A 408 39.68 -11.60 0.65
CA LEU A 408 38.49 -10.97 0.08
C LEU A 408 37.23 -11.80 0.32
N LEU A 409 37.32 -13.14 0.27
CA LEU A 409 36.22 -14.01 0.70
C LEU A 409 35.90 -13.83 2.19
N GLY A 410 36.90 -13.79 3.05
CA GLY A 410 36.72 -13.56 4.48
C GLY A 410 35.99 -12.24 4.75
N LEU A 411 36.45 -11.14 4.15
CA LEU A 411 35.79 -9.83 4.25
C LEU A 411 34.36 -9.85 3.70
N PHE A 412 34.14 -10.54 2.59
CA PHE A 412 32.82 -10.72 2.01
C PHE A 412 31.89 -11.50 2.95
N PHE A 413 32.33 -12.63 3.50
CA PHE A 413 31.55 -13.43 4.46
C PHE A 413 31.27 -12.69 5.76
N CYS A 414 32.22 -11.90 6.28
CA CYS A 414 31.98 -11.01 7.40
C CYS A 414 30.86 -10.02 7.06
N SER A 415 30.91 -9.39 5.87
CA SER A 415 29.88 -8.44 5.42
C SER A 415 28.51 -9.09 5.29
N ILE A 416 28.45 -10.32 4.76
CA ILE A 416 27.22 -11.11 4.63
C ILE A 416 26.63 -11.48 5.99
N THR A 417 27.46 -11.72 7.00
CA THR A 417 26.97 -12.08 8.35
C THR A 417 26.45 -10.84 9.08
N ILE A 418 27.10 -9.70 8.87
CA ILE A 418 26.73 -8.41 9.49
C ILE A 418 25.36 -7.93 8.99
N ILE A 419 25.09 -8.00 7.68
CA ILE A 419 23.87 -7.42 7.09
C ILE A 419 22.58 -8.00 7.70
N PRO A 420 22.33 -9.33 7.71
CA PRO A 420 21.15 -9.92 8.33
C PRO A 420 21.08 -9.63 9.82
N THR A 421 22.21 -9.69 10.52
CA THR A 421 22.28 -9.47 11.97
C THR A 421 21.84 -8.05 12.32
N VAL A 422 22.40 -7.04 11.67
CA VAL A 422 22.04 -5.65 11.91
C VAL A 422 20.61 -5.37 11.46
N ASN A 423 20.22 -5.80 10.25
CA ASN A 423 18.84 -5.61 9.77
C ASN A 423 17.83 -6.29 10.71
N PHE A 424 18.16 -7.43 11.29
CA PHE A 424 17.31 -8.12 12.26
C PHE A 424 17.18 -7.32 13.56
N PHE A 425 18.29 -7.05 14.26
CA PHE A 425 18.25 -6.44 15.58
C PHE A 425 17.86 -4.97 15.57
N ASP A 426 18.29 -4.20 14.57
CA ASP A 426 18.05 -2.75 14.52
C ASP A 426 16.72 -2.39 13.84
N SER A 427 16.11 -3.33 13.10
CA SER A 427 14.88 -3.08 12.35
C SER A 427 13.82 -4.17 12.53
N ILE A 428 14.04 -5.39 12.00
CA ILE A 428 12.97 -6.40 11.89
C ILE A 428 12.43 -6.85 13.25
N TYR A 429 13.30 -7.12 14.21
CA TYR A 429 12.89 -7.50 15.55
C TYR A 429 12.14 -6.36 16.25
N PRO A 430 12.65 -5.11 16.31
CA PRO A 430 11.90 -3.98 16.85
C PRO A 430 10.51 -3.79 16.23
N ILE A 431 10.36 -3.90 14.91
CA ILE A 431 9.05 -3.72 14.27
C ILE A 431 8.11 -4.91 14.48
N SER A 432 8.63 -6.09 14.83
CA SER A 432 7.81 -7.28 15.12
C SER A 432 7.16 -7.25 16.51
N ILE A 433 7.58 -6.31 17.36
CA ILE A 433 7.06 -6.11 18.71
C ILE A 433 5.93 -5.08 18.64
N ALA A 434 4.73 -5.48 19.05
CA ALA A 434 3.54 -4.63 18.97
C ALA A 434 3.63 -3.41 19.89
N GLU A 435 4.30 -3.55 21.03
CA GLU A 435 4.54 -2.52 22.05
C GLU A 435 5.40 -1.38 21.52
N ASN A 436 6.24 -1.65 20.51
CA ASN A 436 7.04 -0.61 19.86
C ASN A 436 6.20 0.24 18.89
N ASN A 437 5.03 -0.25 18.45
CA ASN A 437 4.13 0.53 17.62
C ASN A 437 3.19 1.38 18.49
N GLU A 438 3.65 2.61 18.73
CA GLU A 438 2.93 3.61 19.53
C GLU A 438 1.49 3.85 19.05
N ASN A 439 1.27 3.84 17.74
CA ASN A 439 -0.06 4.08 17.17
C ASN A 439 -1.02 2.92 17.41
N TYR A 440 -0.48 1.69 17.39
CA TYR A 440 -1.24 0.49 17.74
C TYR A 440 -1.64 0.51 19.21
N ILE A 441 -0.68 0.77 20.10
CA ILE A 441 -0.94 0.85 21.54
C ILE A 441 -1.93 1.98 21.87
N ARG A 442 -1.81 3.15 21.23
CA ARG A 442 -2.81 4.23 21.33
C ARG A 442 -4.20 3.80 20.89
N ALA A 443 -4.33 3.07 19.78
CA ALA A 443 -5.62 2.57 19.32
C ALA A 443 -6.23 1.54 20.29
N LEU A 444 -5.42 0.66 20.88
CA LEU A 444 -5.87 -0.25 21.94
C LEU A 444 -6.28 0.49 23.21
N PHE A 445 -5.56 1.55 23.56
CA PHE A 445 -5.93 2.43 24.67
C PHE A 445 -7.31 3.07 24.41
N VAL A 446 -7.54 3.60 23.21
CA VAL A 446 -8.86 4.14 22.82
C VAL A 446 -9.95 3.07 22.92
N LYS A 447 -9.69 1.86 22.41
CA LYS A 447 -10.62 0.72 22.46
C LYS A 447 -11.08 0.38 23.88
N LYS A 448 -10.23 0.59 24.89
CA LYS A 448 -10.57 0.34 26.31
C LYS A 448 -11.71 1.24 26.82
N TYR A 449 -11.83 2.47 26.30
CA TYR A 449 -12.77 3.46 26.81
C TYR A 449 -13.97 3.73 25.90
N VAL A 450 -13.83 3.47 24.59
CA VAL A 450 -14.93 3.70 23.63
C VAL A 450 -15.84 2.47 23.57
N LYS A 451 -17.13 2.65 23.87
CA LYS A 451 -18.11 1.58 23.72
C LYS A 451 -18.34 1.24 22.25
N LYS A 452 -18.68 -0.03 21.98
CA LYS A 452 -19.04 -0.53 20.65
C LYS A 452 -20.19 0.29 20.07
N GLY A 453 -20.05 0.75 18.83
CA GLY A 453 -21.01 1.64 18.16
C GLY A 453 -20.81 3.13 18.45
N GLY A 454 -19.90 3.49 19.36
CA GLY A 454 -19.50 4.87 19.58
C GLY A 454 -18.71 5.47 18.42
N VAL A 455 -18.63 6.80 18.40
CA VAL A 455 -17.87 7.57 17.42
C VAL A 455 -16.83 8.43 18.12
N ILE A 456 -15.58 8.39 17.64
CA ILE A 456 -14.51 9.25 18.15
C ILE A 456 -14.19 10.39 17.20
N ILE A 457 -14.01 11.59 17.74
CA ILE A 457 -13.56 12.75 16.99
C ILE A 457 -12.06 12.93 17.22
N ILE A 458 -11.31 12.95 16.12
CA ILE A 458 -9.85 13.07 16.11
C ILE A 458 -9.42 14.19 15.19
N SER A 459 -8.19 14.68 15.37
CA SER A 459 -7.68 15.73 14.50
C SER A 459 -7.34 15.19 13.11
N GLY A 460 -6.69 14.02 13.05
CA GLY A 460 -6.18 13.44 11.80
C GLY A 460 -5.05 14.24 11.12
N LEU A 461 -4.68 15.40 11.67
CA LEU A 461 -3.59 16.24 11.20
C LEU A 461 -2.22 15.66 11.56
N GLY A 462 -1.22 15.95 10.72
CA GLY A 462 0.14 15.44 10.82
C GLY A 462 0.27 13.98 10.36
N TRP A 463 1.38 13.33 10.72
CA TRP A 463 1.55 11.89 10.57
C TRP A 463 0.81 11.18 11.72
N ASN A 464 -0.51 11.36 11.80
CA ASN A 464 -1.37 10.77 12.82
C ASN A 464 -2.12 9.57 12.22
N PRO A 465 -1.57 8.36 12.29
CA PRO A 465 -2.22 7.17 11.76
C PRO A 465 -3.41 6.73 12.62
N GLY A 466 -3.76 7.47 13.69
CA GLY A 466 -5.02 7.31 14.43
C GLY A 466 -6.24 7.29 13.50
N LYS A 467 -6.17 7.98 12.36
CA LYS A 467 -7.20 7.90 11.31
C LYS A 467 -7.47 6.50 10.75
N VAL A 468 -6.51 5.59 10.77
CA VAL A 468 -6.75 4.21 10.29
C VAL A 468 -6.67 3.22 11.42
N TYR A 469 -5.72 3.42 12.32
CA TYR A 469 -5.51 2.55 13.45
C TYR A 469 -6.71 2.50 14.38
N ILE A 470 -7.32 3.64 14.70
CA ILE A 470 -8.46 3.66 15.62
C ILE A 470 -9.65 2.92 15.00
N PRO A 471 -10.14 3.25 13.78
CA PRO A 471 -11.24 2.50 13.19
C PRO A 471 -10.96 1.00 13.05
N PHE A 472 -9.76 0.63 12.61
CA PHE A 472 -9.40 -0.77 12.34
C PHE A 472 -9.27 -1.59 13.63
N PHE A 473 -8.49 -1.13 14.61
CA PHE A 473 -8.19 -1.92 15.81
C PHE A 473 -9.20 -1.74 16.95
N ALA A 474 -9.78 -0.54 17.08
CA ALA A 474 -10.81 -0.30 18.07
C ALA A 474 -12.21 -0.68 17.57
N GLY A 475 -12.43 -0.77 16.25
CA GLY A 475 -13.72 -1.16 15.68
C GLY A 475 -14.80 -0.10 15.90
N ILE A 476 -14.41 1.17 15.84
CA ILE A 476 -15.29 2.32 16.15
C ILE A 476 -15.36 3.28 14.96
N GLY A 477 -16.49 3.99 14.85
CA GLY A 477 -16.63 5.06 13.89
C GLY A 477 -15.74 6.25 14.26
N ARG A 478 -15.41 7.09 13.28
CA ARG A 478 -14.67 8.33 13.55
C ARG A 478 -15.15 9.52 12.74
N ILE A 479 -14.90 10.71 13.28
CA ILE A 479 -14.91 11.99 12.58
C ILE A 479 -13.48 12.53 12.61
N SER A 480 -12.98 13.04 11.49
CA SER A 480 -11.59 13.48 11.34
C SER A 480 -11.54 14.85 10.69
N PHE A 481 -10.88 15.82 11.32
CA PHE A 481 -10.79 17.18 10.77
C PHE A 481 -10.08 17.18 9.41
N ASP A 482 -8.98 16.44 9.28
CA ASP A 482 -8.24 16.36 8.02
C ASP A 482 -9.11 15.87 6.86
N LEU A 483 -9.87 14.79 7.03
CA LEU A 483 -10.74 14.28 5.98
C LEU A 483 -11.83 15.30 5.62
N ILE A 484 -12.43 15.97 6.60
CA ILE A 484 -13.46 16.98 6.31
C ILE A 484 -12.84 18.14 5.53
N PHE A 485 -11.77 18.74 6.03
CA PHE A 485 -11.24 19.98 5.45
C PHE A 485 -10.35 19.77 4.22
N VAL A 486 -9.90 18.54 3.95
CA VAL A 486 -9.29 18.17 2.66
C VAL A 486 -10.32 18.19 1.53
N TYR A 487 -11.53 17.70 1.79
CA TYR A 487 -12.56 17.58 0.74
C TYR A 487 -13.52 18.77 0.68
N TYR A 488 -13.68 19.52 1.77
CA TYR A 488 -14.63 20.61 1.88
C TYR A 488 -13.93 21.92 2.27
N PRO A 489 -14.15 23.02 1.52
CA PRO A 489 -13.64 24.33 1.91
C PRO A 489 -14.25 24.77 3.24
N LYS A 490 -13.61 25.71 3.92
CA LYS A 490 -13.99 26.21 5.25
C LYS A 490 -15.49 26.45 5.40
N GLU A 491 -16.10 27.13 4.43
CA GLU A 491 -17.50 27.57 4.43
C GLU A 491 -18.47 26.38 4.44
N GLN A 492 -18.05 25.22 3.94
CA GLN A 492 -18.83 23.98 3.92
C GLN A 492 -18.40 23.02 5.03
N GLY A 493 -17.10 22.92 5.29
CA GLY A 493 -16.52 21.97 6.24
C GLY A 493 -16.92 22.26 7.68
N LEU A 494 -16.96 23.54 8.11
CA LEU A 494 -17.36 23.90 9.47
C LEU A 494 -18.83 23.54 9.75
N PRO A 495 -19.80 23.94 8.90
CA PRO A 495 -21.17 23.46 9.02
C PRO A 495 -21.29 21.94 8.97
N MET A 496 -20.56 21.26 8.08
CA MET A 496 -20.59 19.80 7.97
C MET A 496 -20.13 19.11 9.26
N LEU A 497 -19.01 19.56 9.84
CA LEU A 497 -18.50 19.05 11.13
C LEU A 497 -19.53 19.26 12.24
N LYS A 498 -20.06 20.48 12.38
CA LYS A 498 -21.10 20.81 13.37
C LYS A 498 -22.32 19.90 13.21
N ASN A 499 -22.84 19.77 11.99
CA ASN A 499 -24.03 18.98 11.69
C ASN A 499 -23.82 17.49 11.98
N GLN A 500 -22.66 16.92 11.64
CA GLN A 500 -22.35 15.51 11.96
C GLN A 500 -22.34 15.27 13.48
N ILE A 501 -21.71 16.16 14.24
CA ILE A 501 -21.66 16.06 15.70
C ILE A 501 -23.07 16.17 16.30
N GLU A 502 -23.84 17.19 15.89
CA GLU A 502 -25.20 17.39 16.39
C GLU A 502 -26.11 16.21 16.05
N MET A 503 -26.03 15.68 14.83
CA MET A 503 -26.81 14.51 14.41
C MET A 503 -26.51 13.29 15.29
N LEU A 504 -25.23 12.97 15.49
CA LEU A 504 -24.84 11.82 16.32
C LEU A 504 -25.24 12.01 17.79
N ALA A 505 -25.05 13.22 18.34
CA ALA A 505 -25.47 13.54 19.70
C ALA A 505 -26.97 13.32 19.92
N THR A 506 -27.74 13.75 18.93
CA THR A 506 -29.20 13.71 18.91
C THR A 506 -29.73 12.28 18.78
N GLN A 507 -29.05 11.43 18.02
CA GLN A 507 -29.34 10.00 17.92
C GLN A 507 -28.98 9.21 19.18
N GLY A 508 -28.38 9.85 20.18
CA GLY A 508 -27.91 9.19 21.38
C GLY A 508 -26.64 8.37 21.17
N THR A 509 -25.97 8.52 20.02
CA THR A 509 -24.68 7.89 19.76
C THR A 509 -23.66 8.42 20.76
N GLU A 510 -22.98 7.52 21.45
CA GLU A 510 -21.92 7.94 22.38
C GLU A 510 -20.75 8.50 21.60
N MET A 511 -20.39 9.75 21.94
CA MET A 511 -19.31 10.46 21.28
C MET A 511 -18.12 10.62 22.23
N TYR A 512 -16.95 10.47 21.63
CA TYR A 512 -15.68 10.53 22.31
C TYR A 512 -14.78 11.50 21.56
N ILE A 513 -13.86 12.16 22.26
CA ILE A 513 -12.86 13.00 21.64
C ILE A 513 -11.49 12.69 22.21
N LEU A 514 -10.45 12.88 21.40
CA LEU A 514 -9.09 13.02 21.87
C LEU A 514 -8.80 14.51 22.09
N ASP A 515 -8.25 14.89 23.25
CA ASP A 515 -7.98 16.30 23.57
C ASP A 515 -6.98 16.96 22.61
N GLU A 516 -6.22 16.16 21.84
CA GLU A 516 -5.35 16.64 20.75
C GLU A 516 -6.08 17.55 19.77
N ILE A 517 -7.41 17.41 19.59
CA ILE A 517 -8.19 18.27 18.68
C ILE A 517 -8.14 19.75 19.06
N PHE A 518 -7.76 20.07 20.29
CA PHE A 518 -7.56 21.43 20.80
C PHE A 518 -6.09 21.81 20.97
N GLY A 519 -5.16 20.95 20.51
CA GLY A 519 -3.73 21.12 20.66
C GLY A 519 -3.09 22.04 19.61
N LYS A 520 -1.86 22.50 19.89
CA LYS A 520 -1.08 23.39 19.01
C LYS A 520 -0.79 22.79 17.63
N ILE A 521 -0.58 21.46 17.56
CA ILE A 521 -0.35 20.75 16.29
C ILE A 521 -1.59 20.86 15.40
N THR A 522 -2.77 20.60 15.97
CA THR A 522 -4.05 20.73 15.27
C THR A 522 -4.30 22.18 14.86
N GLU A 523 -4.06 23.14 15.74
CA GLU A 523 -4.15 24.57 15.39
C GLU A 523 -3.24 24.95 14.22
N GLY A 524 -1.98 24.51 14.23
CA GLY A 524 -1.05 24.73 13.13
C GLY A 524 -1.52 24.11 11.82
N GLY A 525 -2.03 22.88 11.87
CA GLY A 525 -2.54 22.19 10.69
C GLY A 525 -3.84 22.78 10.13
N LEU A 526 -4.74 23.29 10.98
CA LEU A 526 -5.99 23.93 10.54
C LEU A 526 -5.76 25.19 9.69
N LYS A 527 -4.64 25.90 9.91
CA LYS A 527 -4.27 27.10 9.14
C LYS A 527 -4.17 26.84 7.64
N GLN A 528 -3.81 25.62 7.21
CA GLN A 528 -3.72 25.27 5.79
C GLN A 528 -5.08 25.31 5.06
N TRP A 529 -6.19 25.33 5.82
CA TRP A 529 -7.56 25.44 5.31
C TRP A 529 -8.25 26.75 5.72
N ASN A 530 -7.48 27.75 6.17
CA ASN A 530 -7.99 29.03 6.69
C ASN A 530 -8.94 28.90 7.90
N ILE A 531 -8.80 27.83 8.67
CA ILE A 531 -9.61 27.57 9.87
C ILE A 531 -8.82 27.94 11.12
N THR A 532 -9.48 28.63 12.04
CA THR A 532 -8.93 29.04 13.34
C THR A 532 -9.37 28.07 14.44
N MET A 533 -8.56 27.96 15.50
CA MET A 533 -8.91 27.15 16.66
C MET A 533 -10.15 27.69 17.40
N SER A 534 -10.42 29.01 17.35
CA SER A 534 -11.63 29.60 17.92
C SER A 534 -12.90 29.11 17.23
N GLU A 535 -12.88 28.97 15.90
CA GLU A 535 -14.01 28.42 15.13
C GLU A 535 -14.30 26.97 15.50
N ILE A 536 -13.24 26.15 15.68
CA ILE A 536 -13.40 24.78 16.18
C ILE A 536 -13.97 24.80 17.60
N LYS A 537 -13.41 25.58 18.51
CA LYS A 537 -13.89 25.66 19.90
C LYS A 537 -15.36 26.12 19.99
N GLU A 538 -15.82 27.00 19.10
CA GLU A 538 -17.22 27.41 19.06
C GLU A 538 -18.17 26.25 18.71
N ILE A 539 -17.77 25.35 17.79
CA ILE A 539 -18.55 24.12 17.49
C ILE A 539 -18.69 23.23 18.73
N PHE A 540 -17.65 23.16 19.56
CA PHE A 540 -17.61 22.30 20.75
C PHE A 540 -18.14 22.96 22.03
N LYS A 541 -18.37 24.28 22.03
CA LYS A 541 -18.89 25.05 23.18
C LYS A 541 -20.20 24.53 23.77
N PRO A 542 -21.17 24.00 22.99
CA PRO A 542 -22.40 23.40 23.52
C PRO A 542 -22.22 22.07 24.25
N TYR A 543 -20.99 21.53 24.31
CA TYR A 543 -20.70 20.22 24.87
C TYR A 543 -19.80 20.30 26.10
N GLU A 544 -20.02 19.38 27.03
CA GLU A 544 -19.21 19.08 28.21
C GLU A 544 -18.36 17.83 27.95
N PHE A 545 -17.21 17.77 28.62
CA PHE A 545 -16.24 16.70 28.45
C PHE A 545 -15.94 16.04 29.79
N LYS A 546 -16.04 14.72 29.84
CA LYS A 546 -15.60 13.91 30.98
C LYS A 546 -14.37 13.12 30.58
N THR A 547 -13.24 13.38 31.21
CA THR A 547 -12.03 12.56 31.00
C THR A 547 -12.29 11.13 31.46
N LEU A 548 -12.05 10.18 30.56
CA LEU A 548 -12.16 8.75 30.83
C LEU A 548 -10.80 8.12 31.14
N GLY A 549 -9.75 8.61 30.49
CA GLY A 549 -8.40 8.14 30.68
C GLY A 549 -7.37 9.12 30.13
N ILE A 550 -6.15 8.99 30.63
CA ILE A 550 -4.98 9.74 30.18
C ILE A 550 -3.95 8.73 29.69
N TYR A 551 -3.47 8.91 28.48
CA TYR A 551 -2.43 8.10 27.89
C TYR A 551 -1.04 8.56 28.36
N LYS A 552 0.00 7.74 28.16
CA LYS A 552 1.33 7.96 28.77
C LYS A 552 2.02 9.27 28.35
N ASP A 553 1.63 9.86 27.23
CA ASP A 553 2.13 11.14 26.72
C ASP A 553 1.28 12.35 27.13
N GLY A 554 0.26 12.14 27.98
CA GLY A 554 -0.68 13.16 28.42
C GLY A 554 -1.95 13.31 27.58
N MET A 555 -2.05 12.64 26.42
CA MET A 555 -3.27 12.66 25.59
C MET A 555 -4.47 12.12 26.38
N LYS A 556 -5.56 12.88 26.43
CA LYS A 556 -6.78 12.49 27.13
C LYS A 556 -7.81 11.96 26.14
N ILE A 557 -8.41 10.84 26.50
CA ILE A 557 -9.67 10.42 25.91
C ILE A 557 -10.82 10.91 26.79
N MET A 558 -11.76 11.61 26.17
CA MET A 558 -12.87 12.24 26.87
C MET A 558 -14.20 11.82 26.25
N GLN A 559 -15.20 11.56 27.07
CA GLN A 559 -16.57 11.39 26.61
C GLN A 559 -17.20 12.78 26.47
N MET A 560 -17.91 12.98 25.35
CA MET A 560 -18.56 14.24 25.03
C MET A 560 -20.06 14.14 25.28
N PHE A 561 -20.61 15.11 26.01
CA PHE A 561 -22.03 15.19 26.34
C PHE A 561 -22.60 16.56 25.95
N PRO A 562 -23.82 16.65 25.41
CA PRO A 562 -24.49 17.95 25.28
C PRO A 562 -24.69 18.60 26.64
N LYS A 563 -24.29 19.86 26.80
CA LYS A 563 -24.52 20.64 28.03
C LYS A 563 -26.00 20.76 28.32
N LYS A 564 -26.42 20.66 29.57
CA LYS A 564 -27.82 20.88 29.94
C LYS A 564 -28.26 22.28 29.45
N GLY A 565 -29.39 22.33 28.74
CA GLY A 565 -29.93 23.57 28.15
C GLY A 565 -29.37 23.94 26.77
N SER A 566 -28.33 23.26 26.27
CA SER A 566 -27.88 23.42 24.88
C SER A 566 -28.92 22.92 23.88
N ALA A 567 -28.85 23.41 22.63
CA ALA A 567 -29.70 22.92 21.54
C ALA A 567 -29.61 21.40 21.37
N ALA A 568 -28.39 20.83 21.38
CA ALA A 568 -28.17 19.40 21.27
C ALA A 568 -28.76 18.60 22.44
N TYR A 569 -28.73 19.14 23.67
CA TYR A 569 -29.35 18.51 24.84
C TYR A 569 -30.87 18.48 24.72
N GLN A 570 -31.47 19.64 24.39
CA GLN A 570 -32.91 19.76 24.25
C GLN A 570 -33.45 18.89 23.11
N ARG A 571 -32.70 18.80 22.00
CA ARG A 571 -33.02 17.93 20.87
C ARG A 571 -32.97 16.45 21.27
N LYS A 572 -31.95 16.04 22.02
CA LYS A 572 -31.82 14.66 22.54
C LYS A 572 -32.97 14.30 23.48
N GLU A 573 -33.29 15.15 24.46
CA GLU A 573 -34.43 14.90 25.37
C GLU A 573 -35.76 14.93 24.62
N GLY A 574 -35.94 15.84 23.66
CA GLY A 574 -37.13 15.91 22.80
C GLY A 574 -37.37 14.60 22.04
N ILE A 575 -36.33 14.04 21.40
CA ILE A 575 -36.44 12.73 20.73
C ILE A 575 -36.75 11.60 21.70
N LYS A 576 -36.10 11.60 22.87
CA LYS A 576 -36.37 10.61 23.92
C LYS A 576 -37.84 10.62 24.34
N PHE A 577 -38.40 11.79 24.65
CA PHE A 577 -39.82 11.93 24.98
C PHE A 577 -40.73 11.55 23.82
N TYR A 578 -40.38 11.97 22.60
CA TYR A 578 -41.14 11.62 21.39
C TYR A 578 -41.24 10.11 21.19
N ASN A 579 -40.12 9.38 21.37
CA ASN A 579 -40.08 7.93 21.27
C ASN A 579 -40.86 7.22 22.39
N LEU A 580 -40.94 7.84 23.58
CA LEU A 580 -41.78 7.38 24.69
C LEU A 580 -43.26 7.74 24.52
N LYS A 581 -43.64 8.39 23.41
CA LYS A 581 -44.97 8.93 23.13
C LYS A 581 -45.44 10.00 24.12
N ASP A 582 -44.50 10.64 24.80
CA ASP A 582 -44.75 11.81 25.66
C ASP A 582 -44.61 13.08 24.83
N TYR A 583 -45.59 13.31 23.95
CA TYR A 583 -45.51 14.37 22.94
C TYR A 583 -45.51 15.77 23.54
N LYS A 584 -46.08 15.96 24.75
CA LYS A 584 -46.03 17.24 25.46
C LYS A 584 -44.60 17.58 25.87
N ASN A 585 -43.93 16.68 26.57
CA ASN A 585 -42.55 16.91 26.98
C ASN A 585 -41.58 16.92 25.78
N ALA A 586 -41.92 16.21 24.71
CA ALA A 586 -41.19 16.29 23.44
C ALA A 586 -41.26 17.71 22.84
N ALA A 587 -42.47 18.24 22.63
CA ALA A 587 -42.68 19.59 22.11
C ALA A 587 -42.01 20.64 23.01
N ASP A 588 -42.21 20.56 24.32
CA ASP A 588 -41.60 21.48 25.30
C ASP A 588 -40.08 21.48 25.23
N SER A 589 -39.46 20.31 25.02
CA SER A 589 -38.01 20.20 24.88
C SER A 589 -37.52 20.86 23.59
N PHE A 590 -38.15 20.56 22.44
CA PHE A 590 -37.76 21.19 21.17
C PHE A 590 -38.03 22.70 21.14
N LEU A 591 -39.08 23.18 21.79
CA LEU A 591 -39.40 24.60 21.87
C LEU A 591 -38.32 25.41 22.61
N LYS A 592 -37.66 24.80 23.61
CA LYS A 592 -36.53 25.39 24.35
C LYS A 592 -35.25 25.54 23.51
N ILE A 593 -35.18 24.97 22.31
CA ILE A 593 -34.05 25.18 21.41
C ILE A 593 -34.09 26.65 20.93
N PRO A 594 -32.97 27.40 21.03
CA PRO A 594 -32.89 28.76 20.50
C PRO A 594 -33.25 28.83 19.02
N GLN A 595 -33.92 29.91 18.62
CA GLN A 595 -34.49 30.06 17.27
C GLN A 595 -33.44 29.96 16.15
N ASP A 596 -32.25 30.49 16.39
CA ASP A 596 -31.08 30.45 15.49
C ASP A 596 -30.43 29.05 15.40
N SER A 597 -30.74 28.18 16.37
CA SER A 597 -30.22 26.82 16.49
C SER A 597 -31.25 25.74 16.09
N LYS A 598 -32.50 26.13 15.83
CA LYS A 598 -33.55 25.23 15.34
C LYS A 598 -33.32 24.88 13.87
N THR A 599 -33.45 23.61 13.57
CA THR A 599 -33.39 23.05 12.22
C THR A 599 -34.78 22.76 11.69
N SER A 600 -34.91 22.53 10.38
CA SER A 600 -36.16 22.06 9.78
C SER A 600 -36.68 20.77 10.45
N PHE A 601 -35.76 19.89 10.86
CA PHE A 601 -36.08 18.66 11.59
C PHE A 601 -36.71 18.93 12.97
N ASP A 602 -36.22 19.92 13.72
CA ASP A 602 -36.80 20.28 15.02
C ASP A 602 -38.24 20.75 14.87
N TYR A 603 -38.47 21.64 13.90
CA TYR A 603 -39.80 22.13 13.57
C TYR A 603 -40.76 21.03 13.15
N LYS A 604 -40.26 20.07 12.37
CA LYS A 604 -41.02 18.88 11.99
C LYS A 604 -41.46 18.07 13.20
N LEU A 605 -40.56 17.81 14.15
CA LEU A 605 -40.90 17.06 15.37
C LEU A 605 -41.79 17.86 16.34
N ILE A 606 -41.61 19.18 16.44
CA ILE A 606 -42.54 20.04 17.20
C ILE A 606 -43.94 19.94 16.60
N GLY A 607 -44.06 20.12 15.27
CA GLY A 607 -45.36 20.07 14.60
C GLY A 607 -46.03 18.71 14.73
N ASN A 608 -45.26 17.62 14.58
CA ASN A 608 -45.77 16.26 14.78
C ASN A 608 -46.24 16.05 16.24
N SER A 609 -45.51 16.59 17.21
CA SER A 609 -45.87 16.48 18.62
C SER A 609 -47.18 17.21 18.91
N PHE A 610 -47.37 18.43 18.38
CA PHE A 610 -48.62 19.17 18.53
C PHE A 610 -49.79 18.51 17.82
N LEU A 611 -49.58 17.96 16.64
CA LEU A 611 -50.63 17.20 15.94
C LEU A 611 -51.13 16.03 16.78
N LEU A 612 -50.22 15.29 17.42
CA LEU A 612 -50.54 14.15 18.28
C LEU A 612 -51.15 14.56 19.62
N LEU A 613 -51.10 15.84 19.97
CA LEU A 613 -51.81 16.46 21.09
C LEU A 613 -53.11 17.15 20.64
N GLU A 614 -53.54 16.91 19.40
CA GLU A 614 -54.74 17.51 18.78
C GLU A 614 -54.68 19.04 18.58
N ASP A 615 -53.50 19.64 18.66
CA ASP A 615 -53.26 21.07 18.43
C ASP A 615 -52.82 21.33 16.97
N LYS A 616 -53.80 21.33 16.06
CA LYS A 616 -53.54 21.46 14.61
C LYS A 616 -52.96 22.82 14.22
N GLU A 617 -53.34 23.90 14.92
CA GLU A 617 -52.89 25.25 14.61
C GLU A 617 -51.38 25.38 14.86
N ASN A 618 -50.91 24.97 16.04
CA ASN A 618 -49.49 25.00 16.35
C ASN A 618 -48.70 23.97 15.54
N ALA A 619 -49.31 22.83 15.19
CA ALA A 619 -48.70 21.86 14.29
C ALA A 619 -48.38 22.49 12.91
N LEU A 620 -49.38 23.10 12.29
CA LEU A 620 -49.25 23.73 10.97
C LEU A 620 -48.27 24.90 10.98
N ALA A 621 -48.29 25.74 12.03
CA ALA A 621 -47.36 26.85 12.18
C ALA A 621 -45.89 26.37 12.21
N ASN A 622 -45.61 25.32 12.98
CA ASN A 622 -44.26 24.76 13.10
C ASN A 622 -43.81 24.07 11.80
N TRP A 623 -44.66 23.30 11.12
CA TRP A 623 -44.29 22.71 9.83
C TRP A 623 -43.99 23.77 8.78
N LYS A 624 -44.77 24.85 8.69
CA LYS A 624 -44.50 25.99 7.79
C LYS A 624 -43.15 26.65 8.10
N ALA A 625 -42.81 26.82 9.38
CA ALA A 625 -41.49 27.32 9.78
C ALA A 625 -40.36 26.35 9.38
N GLY A 626 -40.55 25.04 9.55
CA GLY A 626 -39.60 24.01 9.13
C GLY A 626 -39.39 23.99 7.60
N TYR A 627 -40.46 24.12 6.82
CA TYR A 627 -40.41 24.19 5.36
C TYR A 627 -39.71 25.46 4.87
N LYS A 628 -39.88 26.59 5.57
CA LYS A 628 -39.12 27.82 5.26
C LYS A 628 -37.60 27.63 5.40
N LEU A 629 -37.17 26.80 6.36
CA LEU A 629 -35.75 26.46 6.56
C LEU A 629 -35.24 25.42 5.57
N ASN A 630 -36.10 24.51 5.09
CA ASN A 630 -35.75 23.55 4.06
C ASN A 630 -36.90 23.36 3.05
N PRO A 631 -37.00 24.23 2.02
CA PRO A 631 -38.06 24.14 1.02
C PRO A 631 -38.01 22.88 0.16
N SER A 632 -36.93 22.10 0.24
CA SER A 632 -36.75 20.84 -0.49
C SER A 632 -37.25 19.59 0.27
N ASP A 633 -37.75 19.74 1.50
CA ASP A 633 -38.36 18.62 2.24
C ASP A 633 -39.78 18.34 1.71
N ASP A 634 -39.88 17.42 0.75
CA ASP A 634 -41.14 17.00 0.13
C ASP A 634 -42.16 16.46 1.15
N GLN A 635 -41.69 15.83 2.23
CA GLN A 635 -42.58 15.33 3.27
C GLN A 635 -43.24 16.49 4.02
N LEU A 636 -42.48 17.52 4.39
CA LEU A 636 -43.06 18.71 5.02
C LEU A 636 -44.03 19.42 4.08
N LYS A 637 -43.70 19.52 2.78
CA LYS A 637 -44.59 20.10 1.76
C LYS A 637 -45.93 19.37 1.68
N GLU A 638 -45.90 18.05 1.66
CA GLU A 638 -47.11 17.22 1.61
C GLU A 638 -47.93 17.33 2.90
N ILE A 639 -47.28 17.29 4.07
CA ILE A 639 -47.92 17.47 5.37
C ILE A 639 -48.65 18.83 5.43
N ILE A 640 -47.99 19.92 5.03
CA ILE A 640 -48.60 21.25 5.02
C ILE A 640 -49.78 21.33 4.05
N ARG A 641 -49.69 20.68 2.88
CA ARG A 641 -50.81 20.62 1.92
C ARG A 641 -52.01 19.89 2.49
N HIS A 642 -51.79 18.79 3.21
CA HIS A 642 -52.87 17.97 3.75
C HIS A 642 -53.56 18.61 4.96
N TYR A 643 -52.79 19.18 5.89
CA TYR A 643 -53.33 19.77 7.12
C TYR A 643 -53.57 21.29 7.04
N GLY A 644 -53.20 21.92 5.92
CA GLY A 644 -53.41 23.35 5.67
C GLY A 644 -54.62 23.68 4.80
N GLN A 645 -55.35 22.66 4.33
CA GLN A 645 -56.70 22.74 3.75
C GLN A 645 -57.72 22.54 4.87
#